data_AF-A0A8H7SN96-F1
#
_entry.id   AF-A0A8H7SN96-F1
#
_cell.length_a   1.000
_cell.length_b   1.000
_cell.length_c   1.000
_cell.angle_alpha   90.00
_cell.angle_beta   90.00
_cell.angle_gamma   90.00
#
_symmetry.space_group_name_H-M   'P 1'
#
loop_
_entity.id
_entity.type
_entity.pdbx_description
1 polymer ?
#
loop_
_entity_poly.entity_id
_entity_poly.type
_entity_poly.pdbx_seq_one_letter_code
_entity_poly.pdbx_strand_id
1 'polypeptide(L)'
;MVYLYDNPFNIEPASSTNSKSSYKRRRLYKIIIRLLLISALSIACYFFGRNVQWGSLSESYSFDPRDADLIRYFCSQPSIVASDSMYDQPNQPEQLNELLEHVRAGYFTEEIVADTYIPKETWKNLPVKGAYYMVVRNEDLYAARSVIKSMRDHMTNGTRYPWIFLNNQHFTKDFKTYVSKVIDGPVFFGKIDLQVWEYPYWIDIPLAEYKMLEQETNGVHKGSSLSYHQLLRYHTGFFFHHALFKDVEYTWRVEAGADYSWFVITMRESAASIPTLWSRVNEFKEFYPEHILPEESTIYPWIYDADEDNYNLCHFWSNFQLADLSFFRSPAYQKFFEYLDKTGNFFYERWGDAPVQTIAAALFLKKEEIKFFNEVGYSHSIATHCPYNEALLRQCSCDVTVNYVVYRLSTIPKSDYCSSSADCYQLFKEKATKNFRAYPAYHQEIKSSYEDGPDQQNLKAMGVDMNQAPQAAIAALENNLVINKSEQRKSKKQQEYKVLTDATLPRIKGAFVVLARNSELYALRSSMRYLEDRFNYKYNYPWIFLNEQPFSEEFKNLTSMMTKAQVHYGLIPEEHWSYPDWIDQDYAAECRQNLEDQNVAYGGSESYRHMCRYQSGFFMMHPLLDGLDYYWRVEPGVKFSCDMDYDPFRVMQERDLKYGFTIALREYESTIPSLWKHTIDFAKKHPQYIYPRTRPDSLLGLISGDNGWSYNLCHFWSNFEIASVKFMRSEGYQSYFKYLDSQGGFFYERWGDAPVHSIAVALMLKKSDVHWFYDIGYKHDFFEHCPTEQKWLVNSKCYCDPGTSFDFDPGSCTPLFLDVMDKSASSFIITRPDDEV
;
A
#
# COMPACT_ATOMS: atom_id res chain seq x y z
N MET A 1 -48.15 -10.48 35.46
CA MET A 1 -47.68 -9.21 36.04
C MET A 1 -47.66 -8.20 34.89
N VAL A 2 -48.54 -7.18 34.90
CA VAL A 2 -48.30 -5.81 35.42
C VAL A 2 -47.46 -5.00 34.43
N TYR A 3 -47.87 -3.85 33.87
CA TYR A 3 -49.17 -3.15 33.67
C TYR A 3 -48.92 -2.02 32.63
N LEU A 4 -49.87 -1.35 31.95
CA LEU A 4 -51.35 -1.37 31.85
C LEU A 4 -51.78 -2.01 30.48
N TYR A 5 -53.02 -2.13 29.99
CA TYR A 5 -54.30 -1.38 30.02
C TYR A 5 -54.29 -0.08 29.18
N ASP A 6 -54.80 -0.07 27.94
CA ASP A 6 -56.23 -0.03 27.50
C ASP A 6 -56.84 1.39 27.61
N ASN A 7 -57.77 1.86 26.76
CA ASN A 7 -58.89 1.17 26.11
C ASN A 7 -59.42 1.99 24.90
N PRO A 8 -59.85 1.38 23.76
CA PRO A 8 -60.64 2.06 22.72
C PRO A 8 -62.15 2.21 23.06
N PHE A 9 -62.88 2.88 22.16
CA PHE A 9 -64.35 3.07 22.11
C PHE A 9 -65.01 4.07 23.10
N ASN A 10 -65.46 5.20 22.54
CA ASN A 10 -66.84 5.70 22.64
C ASN A 10 -67.06 6.65 21.43
N ILE A 11 -67.92 6.30 20.46
CA ILE A 11 -69.37 6.62 20.35
C ILE A 11 -69.62 8.03 19.76
N GLU A 12 -70.56 8.07 18.81
CA GLU A 12 -71.04 9.23 18.01
C GLU A 12 -71.96 10.19 18.84
N PRO A 13 -72.66 11.24 18.30
CA PRO A 13 -72.84 11.66 16.90
C PRO A 13 -72.91 13.19 16.61
N ALA A 14 -73.43 13.52 15.41
CA ALA A 14 -74.21 14.72 15.08
C ALA A 14 -73.55 16.01 14.51
N SER A 15 -73.29 15.95 13.20
CA SER A 15 -73.95 16.84 12.19
C SER A 15 -73.34 18.21 11.79
N SER A 16 -73.74 18.63 10.58
CA SER A 16 -73.67 19.99 9.98
C SER A 16 -72.31 20.58 9.53
N THR A 17 -71.97 20.29 8.27
CA THR A 17 -71.60 21.30 7.24
C THR A 17 -70.75 22.54 7.64
N ASN A 18 -69.42 22.49 7.45
CA ASN A 18 -68.71 23.34 6.47
C ASN A 18 -67.16 23.18 6.50
N SER A 19 -66.58 22.38 5.59
CA SER A 19 -65.10 22.35 5.39
C SER A 19 -64.57 21.92 4.02
N LYS A 20 -65.42 21.41 3.10
CA LYS A 20 -65.00 20.83 1.79
C LYS A 20 -64.21 21.77 0.86
N SER A 21 -64.21 23.09 1.12
CA SER A 21 -63.37 24.07 0.41
C SER A 21 -61.89 24.04 0.83
N SER A 22 -61.62 23.93 2.15
CA SER A 22 -60.26 24.09 2.71
C SER A 22 -59.30 22.96 2.28
N TYR A 23 -59.78 21.72 2.27
CA TYR A 23 -58.97 20.56 1.87
C TYR A 23 -58.57 20.62 0.38
N LYS A 24 -59.47 21.04 -0.52
CA LYS A 24 -59.12 21.26 -1.95
C LYS A 24 -58.05 22.34 -2.10
N ARG A 25 -58.17 23.48 -1.40
CA ARG A 25 -57.13 24.54 -1.42
C ARG A 25 -55.78 24.02 -0.90
N ARG A 26 -55.74 23.31 0.24
CA ARG A 26 -54.49 22.74 0.78
C ARG A 26 -53.86 21.67 -0.13
N ARG A 27 -54.66 20.82 -0.77
CA ARG A 27 -54.17 19.84 -1.78
C ARG A 27 -53.62 20.55 -3.02
N LEU A 28 -54.31 21.56 -3.54
CA LEU A 28 -53.84 22.36 -4.67
C LEU A 28 -52.53 23.11 -4.33
N TYR A 29 -52.43 23.70 -3.14
CA TYR A 29 -51.20 24.38 -2.69
C TYR A 29 -50.00 23.42 -2.56
N LYS A 30 -50.21 22.19 -2.05
CA LYS A 30 -49.17 21.15 -2.04
C LYS A 30 -48.79 20.67 -3.45
N ILE A 31 -49.73 20.64 -4.40
CA ILE A 31 -49.44 20.34 -5.81
C ILE A 31 -48.64 21.47 -6.44
N ILE A 32 -49.03 22.74 -6.24
CA ILE A 32 -48.30 23.91 -6.74
C ILE A 32 -46.88 23.98 -6.15
N ILE A 33 -46.69 23.75 -4.84
CA ILE A 33 -45.35 23.70 -4.24
C ILE A 33 -44.52 22.55 -4.81
N ARG A 34 -45.11 21.37 -5.05
CA ARG A 34 -44.39 20.26 -5.71
C ARG A 34 -44.04 20.59 -7.16
N LEU A 35 -44.95 21.21 -7.92
CA LEU A 35 -44.67 21.65 -9.29
C LEU A 35 -43.61 22.75 -9.33
N LEU A 36 -43.59 23.67 -8.35
CA LEU A 36 -42.55 24.70 -8.23
C LEU A 36 -41.20 24.11 -7.84
N LEU A 37 -41.15 23.15 -6.92
CA LEU A 37 -39.92 22.42 -6.57
C LEU A 37 -39.42 21.57 -7.75
N ILE A 38 -40.32 20.88 -8.46
CA ILE A 38 -39.98 20.14 -9.68
C ILE A 38 -39.49 21.11 -10.74
N SER A 39 -40.15 22.25 -10.99
CA SER A 39 -39.67 23.23 -11.97
C SER A 39 -38.35 23.88 -11.54
N ALA A 40 -38.12 24.11 -10.24
CA ALA A 40 -36.85 24.63 -9.74
C ALA A 40 -35.72 23.61 -9.88
N LEU A 41 -35.99 22.32 -9.64
CA LEU A 41 -35.06 21.23 -9.92
C LEU A 41 -34.83 21.04 -11.42
N SER A 42 -35.86 21.10 -12.26
CA SER A 42 -35.72 21.06 -13.72
C SER A 42 -34.96 22.26 -14.26
N ILE A 43 -35.17 23.47 -13.71
CA ILE A 43 -34.39 24.67 -14.04
C ILE A 43 -32.94 24.50 -13.58
N ALA A 44 -32.70 24.01 -12.35
CA ALA A 44 -31.35 23.71 -11.87
C ALA A 44 -30.66 22.68 -12.78
N CYS A 45 -31.29 21.55 -13.08
CA CYS A 45 -30.76 20.55 -14.01
C CYS A 45 -30.59 21.09 -15.45
N TYR A 46 -31.43 22.02 -15.91
CA TYR A 46 -31.32 22.62 -17.24
C TYR A 46 -30.19 23.65 -17.34
N PHE A 47 -29.90 24.41 -16.27
CA PHE A 47 -28.81 25.38 -16.24
C PHE A 47 -27.47 24.76 -15.82
N PHE A 48 -27.42 23.95 -14.75
CA PHE A 48 -26.21 23.21 -14.40
C PHE A 48 -25.88 22.12 -15.43
N GLY A 49 -26.87 21.40 -15.96
CA GLY A 49 -26.65 20.39 -16.99
C GLY A 49 -26.19 20.98 -18.34
N ARG A 50 -26.57 22.23 -18.66
CA ARG A 50 -26.01 22.94 -19.83
C ARG A 50 -24.58 23.44 -19.62
N ASN A 51 -24.13 23.58 -18.38
CA ASN A 51 -22.72 23.87 -18.07
C ASN A 51 -21.84 22.61 -18.04
N VAL A 52 -22.39 21.42 -18.28
CA VAL A 52 -21.63 20.17 -18.48
C VAL A 52 -21.71 19.77 -19.95
N GLN A 53 -21.09 20.57 -20.82
CA GLN A 53 -20.76 20.12 -22.17
C GLN A 53 -19.65 19.08 -22.08
N TRP A 54 -20.00 17.80 -22.20
CA TRP A 54 -19.04 16.76 -22.60
C TRP A 54 -18.68 17.00 -24.07
N GLY A 55 -17.68 17.84 -24.30
CA GLY A 55 -17.04 18.00 -25.61
C GLY A 55 -16.27 16.75 -26.00
N SER A 56 -15.86 16.68 -27.27
CA SER A 56 -14.94 15.66 -27.78
C SER A 56 -13.64 15.68 -26.97
N LEU A 57 -13.35 14.60 -26.25
CA LEU A 57 -12.19 14.44 -25.36
C LEU A 57 -10.81 14.59 -26.04
N SER A 58 -10.77 14.73 -27.37
CA SER A 58 -9.56 14.95 -28.18
C SER A 58 -9.14 16.41 -28.32
N GLU A 59 -10.05 17.39 -28.22
CA GLU A 59 -9.76 18.78 -28.63
C GLU A 59 -9.18 19.69 -27.53
N SER A 60 -9.16 19.22 -26.28
CA SER A 60 -8.67 19.96 -25.11
C SER A 60 -7.47 19.31 -24.40
N TYR A 61 -6.93 18.22 -24.95
CA TYR A 61 -5.90 17.39 -24.30
C TYR A 61 -4.67 17.11 -25.18
N SER A 62 -4.43 17.94 -26.20
CA SER A 62 -3.20 17.94 -26.98
C SER A 62 -1.96 18.05 -26.09
N PHE A 63 -0.88 17.37 -26.47
CA PHE A 63 0.47 17.55 -25.90
C PHE A 63 0.85 19.04 -25.85
N ASP A 64 1.07 19.56 -24.65
CA ASP A 64 1.44 20.96 -24.45
C ASP A 64 2.96 21.13 -24.68
N PRO A 65 3.41 22.06 -25.52
CA PRO A 65 4.85 22.37 -25.65
C PRO A 65 5.52 22.67 -24.30
N ARG A 66 4.78 23.17 -23.31
CA ARG A 66 5.27 23.44 -21.95
C ARG A 66 5.53 22.17 -21.13
N ASP A 67 4.86 21.06 -21.44
CA ASP A 67 5.15 19.75 -20.86
C ASP A 67 6.43 19.17 -21.50
N ALA A 68 6.66 19.42 -22.79
CA ALA A 68 7.85 18.94 -23.52
C ALA A 68 9.16 19.48 -22.93
N ASP A 69 9.23 20.79 -22.67
CA ASP A 69 10.41 21.43 -22.07
C ASP A 69 10.69 20.90 -20.65
N LEU A 70 9.62 20.61 -19.88
CA LEU A 70 9.69 20.06 -18.54
C LEU A 70 10.18 18.59 -18.55
N ILE A 71 9.67 17.77 -19.48
CA ILE A 71 10.11 16.39 -19.71
C ILE A 71 11.57 16.33 -20.20
N ARG A 72 12.00 17.30 -21.02
CA ARG A 72 13.42 17.45 -21.42
C ARG A 72 14.31 17.77 -20.21
N TYR A 73 13.89 18.71 -19.37
CA TYR A 73 14.62 19.10 -18.16
C TYR A 73 14.88 17.91 -17.23
N PHE A 74 13.91 17.01 -17.03
CA PHE A 74 14.09 15.85 -16.15
C PHE A 74 15.10 14.83 -16.69
N CYS A 75 15.10 14.54 -17.99
CA CYS A 75 16.13 13.66 -18.56
C CYS A 75 17.54 14.30 -18.54
N SER A 76 17.64 15.63 -18.67
CA SER A 76 18.93 16.33 -18.61
C SER A 76 19.47 16.55 -17.19
N GLN A 77 18.86 15.96 -16.16
CA GLN A 77 19.46 15.99 -14.81
C GLN A 77 20.67 15.03 -14.75
N PRO A 78 21.74 15.37 -14.01
CA PRO A 78 22.84 14.43 -13.80
C PRO A 78 22.35 13.17 -13.09
N SER A 79 22.54 12.01 -13.71
CA SER A 79 22.40 10.73 -13.04
C SER A 79 23.44 10.66 -11.92
N ILE A 80 23.03 10.91 -10.68
CA ILE A 80 23.87 10.63 -9.51
C ILE A 80 23.98 9.11 -9.43
N VAL A 81 25.09 8.58 -9.93
CA VAL A 81 25.47 7.18 -9.71
C VAL A 81 25.59 7.00 -8.21
N ALA A 82 24.68 6.23 -7.63
CA ALA A 82 24.84 5.76 -6.26
C ALA A 82 26.13 4.93 -6.22
N SER A 83 27.13 5.40 -5.46
CA SER A 83 28.36 4.64 -5.25
C SER A 83 28.02 3.39 -4.44
N ASP A 84 28.12 2.21 -5.06
CA ASP A 84 27.84 0.93 -4.42
C ASP A 84 28.63 0.79 -3.11
N SER A 85 27.88 0.81 -2.01
CA SER A 85 28.39 0.81 -0.64
C SER A 85 27.41 0.22 0.37
N MET A 86 26.40 -0.54 -0.12
CA MET A 86 25.40 -1.20 0.72
C MET A 86 25.17 -2.69 0.42
N TYR A 87 26.05 -3.32 -0.36
CA TYR A 87 26.14 -4.79 -0.52
C TYR A 87 27.60 -5.25 -0.67
N ASP A 88 28.48 -4.83 0.25
CA ASP A 88 29.85 -5.35 0.34
C ASP A 88 29.96 -6.36 1.50
N GLN A 89 29.59 -7.62 1.21
CA GLN A 89 29.95 -8.79 2.00
C GLN A 89 31.02 -9.56 1.22
N PRO A 90 32.24 -9.75 1.77
CA PRO A 90 33.34 -10.37 1.04
C PRO A 90 33.15 -11.89 0.95
N ASN A 91 32.29 -12.32 0.02
CA ASN A 91 32.12 -13.71 -0.35
C ASN A 91 33.46 -14.28 -0.84
N GLN A 92 33.97 -15.28 -0.12
CA GLN A 92 35.11 -16.06 -0.61
C GLN A 92 34.69 -16.83 -1.87
N PRO A 93 35.61 -17.07 -2.82
CA PRO A 93 35.31 -17.81 -4.04
C PRO A 93 35.13 -19.31 -3.74
N GLU A 94 33.95 -19.70 -3.25
CA GLU A 94 33.51 -21.09 -3.34
C GLU A 94 33.47 -21.51 -4.81
N GLN A 95 33.90 -22.74 -5.10
CA GLN A 95 33.95 -23.28 -6.46
C GLN A 95 32.55 -23.67 -6.93
N LEU A 96 31.76 -22.66 -7.27
CA LEU A 96 30.39 -22.78 -7.74
C LEU A 96 30.38 -23.36 -9.16
N ASN A 97 30.30 -24.70 -9.25
CA ASN A 97 29.99 -25.43 -10.47
C ASN A 97 28.51 -25.19 -10.84
N GLU A 98 28.21 -23.95 -11.21
CA GLU A 98 26.87 -23.51 -11.57
C GLU A 98 26.47 -24.07 -12.94
N LEU A 99 25.41 -24.86 -12.96
CA LEU A 99 24.69 -25.15 -14.19
C LEU A 99 24.03 -23.86 -14.71
N LEU A 100 24.16 -23.61 -16.01
CA LEU A 100 23.67 -22.40 -16.70
C LEU A 100 22.16 -22.16 -16.42
N GLU A 101 21.69 -20.91 -16.48
CA GLU A 101 20.31 -20.54 -16.13
C GLU A 101 19.28 -21.40 -16.91
N HIS A 102 19.56 -21.68 -18.19
CA HIS A 102 18.73 -22.50 -19.05
C HIS A 102 18.61 -23.99 -18.61
N VAL A 103 19.52 -24.49 -17.76
CA VAL A 103 19.50 -25.85 -17.20
C VAL A 103 18.69 -25.93 -15.90
N ARG A 104 18.39 -24.80 -15.24
CA ARG A 104 17.68 -24.75 -13.94
C ARG A 104 16.15 -24.89 -14.05
N ALA A 105 15.61 -25.06 -15.26
CA ALA A 105 14.18 -25.12 -15.53
C ALA A 105 13.53 -26.41 -15.00
N GLY A 106 13.14 -26.42 -13.73
CA GLY A 106 12.35 -27.49 -13.12
C GLY A 106 10.92 -27.54 -13.69
N TYR A 107 10.63 -28.55 -14.51
CA TYR A 107 9.30 -28.79 -15.08
C TYR A 107 8.31 -29.30 -14.00
N PHE A 108 7.57 -28.40 -13.35
CA PHE A 108 6.45 -28.76 -12.50
C PHE A 108 5.24 -29.23 -13.34
N THR A 109 4.74 -30.43 -13.04
CA THR A 109 3.64 -31.08 -13.75
C THR A 109 2.30 -30.97 -13.00
N GLU A 110 1.52 -29.95 -13.32
CA GLU A 110 0.06 -29.95 -13.15
C GLU A 110 -0.60 -29.25 -14.35
N GLU A 111 -1.59 -29.88 -14.99
CA GLU A 111 -2.26 -29.36 -16.20
C GLU A 111 -3.26 -28.24 -15.88
N ILE A 112 -2.79 -27.13 -15.31
CA ILE A 112 -3.58 -25.90 -15.23
C ILE A 112 -3.57 -25.23 -16.61
N VAL A 113 -4.66 -25.42 -17.35
CA VAL A 113 -4.87 -24.80 -18.67
C VAL A 113 -4.75 -23.27 -18.57
N ALA A 114 -4.09 -22.68 -19.56
CA ALA A 114 -3.94 -21.24 -19.71
C ALA A 114 -5.09 -20.65 -20.54
N ASP A 115 -5.49 -19.42 -20.23
CA ASP A 115 -6.56 -18.75 -20.95
C ASP A 115 -6.08 -18.31 -22.34
N THR A 116 -6.87 -18.64 -23.38
CA THR A 116 -6.48 -18.46 -24.80
C THR A 116 -7.29 -17.40 -25.55
N TYR A 117 -8.38 -16.91 -24.97
CA TYR A 117 -9.18 -15.80 -25.50
C TYR A 117 -9.96 -15.11 -24.37
N ILE A 118 -10.35 -13.86 -24.57
CA ILE A 118 -11.25 -13.14 -23.67
C ILE A 118 -12.70 -13.25 -24.20
N PRO A 119 -13.67 -13.75 -23.40
CA PRO A 119 -15.07 -13.84 -23.83
C PRO A 119 -15.66 -12.46 -24.17
N LYS A 120 -16.47 -12.36 -25.23
CA LYS A 120 -16.92 -11.08 -25.79
C LYS A 120 -17.80 -10.27 -24.84
N GLU A 121 -18.53 -10.95 -23.98
CA GLU A 121 -19.34 -10.41 -22.90
C GLU A 121 -18.54 -9.59 -21.86
N THR A 122 -17.22 -9.84 -21.73
CA THR A 122 -16.29 -9.03 -20.92
C THR A 122 -16.35 -7.55 -21.28
N TRP A 123 -16.47 -7.25 -22.58
CA TRP A 123 -16.44 -5.89 -23.11
C TRP A 123 -17.76 -5.13 -22.96
N LYS A 124 -18.86 -5.81 -22.61
CA LYS A 124 -20.24 -5.28 -22.76
C LYS A 124 -20.52 -4.00 -21.96
N ASN A 125 -19.84 -3.81 -20.83
CA ASN A 125 -20.06 -2.69 -19.91
C ASN A 125 -18.81 -1.78 -19.78
N LEU A 126 -17.87 -1.88 -20.73
CA LEU A 126 -16.61 -1.12 -20.74
C LEU A 126 -16.67 -0.06 -21.85
N PRO A 127 -16.17 1.18 -21.65
CA PRO A 127 -16.30 2.26 -22.63
C PRO A 127 -15.36 2.09 -23.84
N VAL A 128 -14.27 1.34 -23.66
CA VAL A 128 -13.29 0.90 -24.67
C VAL A 128 -12.84 -0.52 -24.32
N LYS A 129 -12.22 -1.27 -25.24
CA LYS A 129 -11.62 -2.59 -24.92
C LYS A 129 -10.24 -2.44 -24.26
N GLY A 130 -10.23 -1.83 -23.08
CA GLY A 130 -9.05 -1.68 -22.24
C GLY A 130 -8.77 -2.91 -21.37
N ALA A 131 -7.50 -3.23 -21.12
CA ALA A 131 -7.10 -4.27 -20.18
C ALA A 131 -5.90 -3.82 -19.32
N TYR A 132 -5.90 -4.19 -18.04
CA TYR A 132 -4.68 -4.18 -17.23
C TYR A 132 -3.87 -5.43 -17.56
N TYR A 133 -2.55 -5.32 -17.69
CA TYR A 133 -1.70 -6.50 -17.90
C TYR A 133 -0.40 -6.45 -17.11
N MET A 134 0.10 -7.64 -16.78
CA MET A 134 1.31 -7.85 -16.00
C MET A 134 2.01 -9.13 -16.49
N VAL A 135 3.30 -9.03 -16.80
CA VAL A 135 4.17 -10.21 -16.98
C VAL A 135 4.83 -10.48 -15.63
N VAL A 136 4.61 -11.66 -15.06
CA VAL A 136 4.95 -11.93 -13.65
C VAL A 136 5.11 -13.43 -13.40
N ARG A 137 6.08 -13.80 -12.55
CA ARG A 137 6.37 -15.20 -12.23
C ARG A 137 5.59 -15.65 -10.99
N ASN A 138 5.69 -16.93 -10.63
CA ASN A 138 4.86 -17.50 -9.56
C ASN A 138 5.31 -17.05 -8.16
N GLU A 139 6.62 -16.84 -8.01
CA GLU A 139 7.31 -16.33 -6.83
C GLU A 139 6.92 -14.88 -6.50
N ASP A 140 6.62 -14.06 -7.50
CA ASP A 140 6.26 -12.64 -7.35
C ASP A 140 4.82 -12.40 -6.85
N LEU A 141 4.14 -13.45 -6.36
CA LEU A 141 2.72 -13.44 -5.97
C LEU A 141 2.36 -12.28 -5.02
N TYR A 142 3.10 -12.08 -3.95
CA TYR A 142 2.78 -11.04 -2.95
C TYR A 142 3.04 -9.63 -3.51
N ALA A 143 4.09 -9.47 -4.32
CA ALA A 143 4.37 -8.23 -5.04
C ALA A 143 3.26 -7.88 -6.05
N ALA A 144 2.71 -8.88 -6.76
CA ALA A 144 1.54 -8.71 -7.62
C ALA A 144 0.28 -8.35 -6.82
N ARG A 145 0.00 -9.04 -5.70
CA ARG A 145 -1.17 -8.74 -4.85
C ARG A 145 -1.12 -7.34 -4.25
N SER A 146 0.08 -6.87 -3.87
CA SER A 146 0.30 -5.53 -3.34
C SER A 146 -0.08 -4.45 -4.35
N VAL A 147 0.46 -4.50 -5.57
CA VAL A 147 0.17 -3.50 -6.61
C VAL A 147 -1.29 -3.51 -7.05
N ILE A 148 -1.91 -4.69 -7.22
CA ILE A 148 -3.33 -4.80 -7.57
C ILE A 148 -4.21 -4.16 -6.48
N LYS A 149 -3.88 -4.39 -5.19
CA LYS A 149 -4.60 -3.81 -4.07
C LYS A 149 -4.39 -2.29 -3.98
N SER A 150 -3.17 -1.80 -4.21
CA SER A 150 -2.89 -0.35 -4.34
C SER A 150 -3.72 0.29 -5.47
N MET A 151 -3.77 -0.31 -6.65
CA MET A 151 -4.61 0.16 -7.75
C MET A 151 -6.11 0.13 -7.42
N ARG A 152 -6.63 -0.93 -6.77
CA ARG A 152 -8.03 -0.99 -6.33
C ARG A 152 -8.37 0.15 -5.37
N ASP A 153 -7.56 0.32 -4.32
CA ASP A 153 -7.84 1.25 -3.22
C ASP A 153 -7.83 2.71 -3.71
N HIS A 154 -7.06 3.02 -4.77
CA HIS A 154 -7.07 4.31 -5.45
C HIS A 154 -8.19 4.45 -6.51
N MET A 155 -8.49 3.43 -7.31
CA MET A 155 -9.50 3.46 -8.39
C MET A 155 -10.95 3.26 -7.90
N THR A 156 -11.33 3.93 -6.82
CA THR A 156 -12.63 3.75 -6.12
C THR A 156 -13.90 3.88 -6.97
N ASN A 157 -13.86 4.69 -8.04
CA ASN A 157 -14.96 4.86 -9.02
C ASN A 157 -14.56 4.38 -10.44
N GLY A 158 -13.46 3.63 -10.57
CA GLY A 158 -12.91 3.22 -11.86
C GLY A 158 -13.72 2.12 -12.57
N THR A 159 -13.65 2.11 -13.90
CA THR A 159 -14.21 1.02 -14.71
C THR A 159 -13.44 -0.27 -14.44
N ARG A 160 -14.15 -1.36 -14.16
CA ARG A 160 -13.59 -2.70 -13.85
C ARG A 160 -13.12 -3.42 -15.12
N TYR A 161 -12.06 -2.91 -15.76
CA TYR A 161 -11.41 -3.56 -16.91
C TYR A 161 -10.85 -4.96 -16.52
N PRO A 162 -10.78 -5.90 -17.48
CA PRO A 162 -10.15 -7.19 -17.25
C PRO A 162 -8.66 -7.08 -16.94
N TRP A 163 -8.17 -8.01 -16.11
CA TRP A 163 -6.75 -8.24 -15.87
C TRP A 163 -6.22 -9.42 -16.70
N ILE A 164 -5.05 -9.23 -17.30
CA ILE A 164 -4.33 -10.25 -18.08
C ILE A 164 -2.96 -10.50 -17.43
N PHE A 165 -2.81 -11.66 -16.81
CA PHE A 165 -1.51 -12.12 -16.29
C PHE A 165 -0.84 -13.02 -17.30
N LEU A 166 0.46 -12.81 -17.51
CA LEU A 166 1.30 -13.60 -18.43
C LEU A 166 2.53 -14.15 -17.70
N ASN A 167 2.88 -15.40 -17.98
CA ASN A 167 4.05 -16.08 -17.44
C ASN A 167 4.59 -17.06 -18.50
N ASN A 168 5.89 -17.30 -18.57
CA ASN A 168 6.47 -18.34 -19.43
C ASN A 168 6.23 -19.75 -18.85
N GLN A 169 6.06 -19.85 -17.53
CA GLN A 169 5.55 -21.03 -16.83
C GLN A 169 4.01 -21.04 -16.77
N HIS A 170 3.43 -22.15 -16.30
CA HIS A 170 2.03 -22.16 -15.90
C HIS A 170 1.86 -21.45 -14.55
N PHE A 171 0.79 -20.67 -14.40
CA PHE A 171 0.43 -20.08 -13.11
C PHE A 171 -0.05 -21.16 -12.13
N THR A 172 0.51 -21.17 -10.91
CA THR A 172 0.09 -22.11 -9.86
C THR A 172 -1.36 -21.87 -9.43
N LYS A 173 -1.97 -22.92 -8.87
CA LYS A 173 -3.31 -22.87 -8.30
C LYS A 173 -3.44 -21.78 -7.23
N ASP A 174 -2.42 -21.62 -6.39
CA ASP A 174 -2.40 -20.60 -5.35
C ASP A 174 -2.26 -19.20 -5.95
N PHE A 175 -1.39 -18.99 -6.94
CA PHE A 175 -1.29 -17.70 -7.65
C PHE A 175 -2.65 -17.30 -8.24
N LYS A 176 -3.28 -18.18 -9.03
CA LYS A 176 -4.61 -17.93 -9.60
C LYS A 176 -5.66 -17.64 -8.51
N THR A 177 -5.66 -18.39 -7.41
CA THR A 177 -6.63 -18.22 -6.30
C THR A 177 -6.45 -16.90 -5.57
N TYR A 178 -5.22 -16.55 -5.21
CA TYR A 178 -4.91 -15.38 -4.41
C TYR A 178 -5.01 -14.06 -5.18
N VAL A 179 -4.58 -14.04 -6.44
CA VAL A 179 -4.70 -12.87 -7.32
C VAL A 179 -6.17 -12.59 -7.64
N SER A 180 -6.96 -13.63 -7.97
CA SER A 180 -8.40 -13.45 -8.27
C SER A 180 -9.19 -12.84 -7.11
N LYS A 181 -8.82 -13.12 -5.85
CA LYS A 181 -9.51 -12.54 -4.68
C LYS A 181 -9.13 -11.08 -4.38
N VAL A 182 -8.00 -10.60 -4.91
CA VAL A 182 -7.64 -9.18 -4.83
C VAL A 182 -8.04 -8.39 -6.09
N ILE A 183 -8.81 -8.98 -7.02
CA ILE A 183 -9.32 -8.29 -8.23
C ILE A 183 -10.86 -8.15 -8.16
N ASP A 184 -11.37 -6.98 -8.55
CA ASP A 184 -12.80 -6.63 -8.54
C ASP A 184 -13.45 -6.70 -9.95
N GLY A 185 -12.89 -7.52 -10.85
CA GLY A 185 -13.31 -7.66 -12.24
C GLY A 185 -12.89 -8.99 -12.86
N PRO A 186 -13.06 -9.18 -14.18
CA PRO A 186 -12.62 -10.38 -14.89
C PRO A 186 -11.09 -10.51 -14.85
N VAL A 187 -10.60 -11.75 -14.82
CA VAL A 187 -9.17 -12.06 -14.78
C VAL A 187 -8.85 -13.27 -15.65
N PHE A 188 -7.74 -13.18 -16.40
CA PHE A 188 -7.27 -14.19 -17.34
C PHE A 188 -5.78 -14.45 -17.13
N PHE A 189 -5.38 -15.72 -17.23
CA PHE A 189 -4.03 -16.20 -16.94
C PHE A 189 -3.46 -16.90 -18.19
N GLY A 190 -2.81 -16.12 -19.04
CA GLY A 190 -2.16 -16.60 -20.25
C GLY A 190 -0.78 -17.20 -19.97
N LYS A 191 -0.36 -18.14 -20.83
CA LYS A 191 1.02 -18.62 -20.91
C LYS A 191 1.68 -17.98 -22.12
N ILE A 192 2.91 -17.48 -21.96
CA ILE A 192 3.72 -16.96 -23.05
C ILE A 192 4.19 -18.12 -23.94
N ASP A 193 4.14 -17.94 -25.26
CA ASP A 193 4.65 -18.94 -26.20
C ASP A 193 6.18 -19.01 -26.09
N LEU A 194 6.71 -20.21 -25.81
CA LEU A 194 8.13 -20.44 -25.65
C LEU A 194 8.90 -20.15 -26.95
N GLN A 195 8.29 -20.26 -28.12
CA GLN A 195 8.94 -19.94 -29.41
C GLN A 195 9.29 -18.45 -29.57
N VAL A 196 8.63 -17.55 -28.84
CA VAL A 196 8.99 -16.11 -28.80
C VAL A 196 9.75 -15.72 -27.53
N TRP A 197 9.84 -16.60 -26.55
CA TRP A 197 10.56 -16.38 -25.29
C TRP A 197 11.99 -16.93 -25.30
N GLU A 198 12.20 -18.11 -25.90
CA GLU A 198 13.52 -18.75 -26.00
C GLU A 198 14.44 -18.05 -27.03
N TYR A 199 15.70 -18.47 -27.09
CA TYR A 199 16.65 -18.00 -28.10
C TYR A 199 16.16 -18.31 -29.52
N PRO A 200 16.05 -17.31 -30.41
CA PRO A 200 15.84 -17.54 -31.83
C PRO A 200 16.96 -18.38 -32.45
N TYR A 201 16.63 -19.19 -33.46
CA TYR A 201 17.57 -20.12 -34.10
C TYR A 201 18.80 -19.45 -34.77
N TRP A 202 18.80 -18.12 -34.90
CA TRP A 202 19.88 -17.32 -35.47
C TRP A 202 20.82 -16.69 -34.42
N ILE A 203 20.59 -16.94 -33.13
CA ILE A 203 21.49 -16.49 -32.06
C ILE A 203 22.58 -17.53 -31.80
N ASP A 204 23.83 -17.08 -31.79
CA ASP A 204 24.95 -17.86 -31.25
C ASP A 204 24.88 -17.80 -29.72
N ILE A 205 24.38 -18.87 -29.10
CA ILE A 205 24.12 -18.92 -27.66
C ILE A 205 25.42 -18.74 -26.84
N PRO A 206 26.55 -19.44 -27.13
CA PRO A 206 27.82 -19.17 -26.47
C PRO A 206 28.30 -17.71 -26.57
N LEU A 207 28.13 -17.07 -27.73
CA LEU A 207 28.47 -15.65 -27.89
C LEU A 207 27.53 -14.74 -27.09
N ALA A 208 26.23 -15.06 -27.03
CA ALA A 208 25.26 -14.33 -26.22
C ALA A 208 25.56 -14.46 -24.72
N GLU A 209 25.72 -15.68 -24.18
CA GLU A 209 26.04 -15.91 -22.77
C GLU A 209 27.38 -15.21 -22.39
N TYR A 210 28.38 -15.20 -23.27
CA TYR A 210 29.62 -14.41 -23.09
C TYR A 210 29.37 -12.89 -23.05
N LYS A 211 28.57 -12.36 -23.99
CA LYS A 211 28.27 -10.92 -24.09
C LYS A 211 27.46 -10.41 -22.89
N MET A 212 26.53 -11.23 -22.41
CA MET A 212 25.72 -10.96 -21.23
C MET A 212 26.59 -10.87 -19.96
N LEU A 213 27.55 -11.80 -19.80
CA LEU A 213 28.54 -11.72 -18.72
C LEU A 213 29.44 -10.46 -18.84
N GLU A 214 29.88 -10.12 -20.05
CA GLU A 214 30.64 -8.88 -20.30
C GLU A 214 29.85 -7.63 -19.90
N GLN A 215 28.54 -7.57 -20.18
CA GLN A 215 27.70 -6.45 -19.77
C GLN A 215 27.57 -6.33 -18.24
N GLU A 216 27.38 -7.42 -17.50
CA GLU A 216 27.36 -7.39 -16.03
C GLU A 216 28.70 -6.89 -15.46
N THR A 217 29.84 -7.34 -16.01
CA THR A 217 31.17 -6.84 -15.59
C THR A 217 31.42 -5.36 -15.91
N ASN A 218 30.61 -4.75 -16.80
CA ASN A 218 30.61 -3.32 -17.09
C ASN A 218 29.53 -2.55 -16.29
N GLY A 219 28.91 -3.16 -15.28
CA GLY A 219 27.91 -2.52 -14.42
C GLY A 219 26.53 -2.33 -15.06
N VAL A 220 26.22 -3.08 -16.13
CA VAL A 220 24.89 -3.05 -16.76
C VAL A 220 23.92 -3.86 -15.90
N HIS A 221 22.89 -3.20 -15.36
CA HIS A 221 21.88 -3.82 -14.49
C HIS A 221 21.27 -5.09 -15.11
N LYS A 222 21.55 -6.25 -14.48
CA LYS A 222 21.10 -7.59 -14.91
C LYS A 222 21.56 -7.97 -16.32
N GLY A 223 22.71 -7.45 -16.79
CA GLY A 223 23.29 -7.78 -18.09
C GLY A 223 23.55 -9.29 -18.28
N SER A 224 23.77 -10.03 -17.18
CA SER A 224 23.98 -11.49 -17.18
C SER A 224 22.69 -12.33 -17.19
N SER A 225 21.51 -11.72 -16.98
CA SER A 225 20.27 -12.47 -16.72
C SER A 225 19.50 -12.80 -18.00
N LEU A 226 19.48 -14.08 -18.39
CA LEU A 226 18.79 -14.54 -19.59
C LEU A 226 17.28 -14.28 -19.48
N SER A 227 16.67 -14.61 -18.35
CA SER A 227 15.24 -14.35 -18.15
C SER A 227 14.87 -12.86 -18.19
N TYR A 228 15.81 -11.94 -17.94
CA TYR A 228 15.58 -10.50 -18.12
C TYR A 228 15.67 -10.08 -19.60
N HIS A 229 16.67 -10.54 -20.35
CA HIS A 229 16.79 -10.24 -21.78
C HIS A 229 15.60 -10.78 -22.58
N GLN A 230 15.12 -11.98 -22.25
CA GLN A 230 13.89 -12.57 -22.81
C GLN A 230 12.64 -11.71 -22.51
N LEU A 231 12.52 -11.21 -21.27
CA LEU A 231 11.43 -10.32 -20.85
C LEU A 231 11.41 -9.00 -21.65
N LEU A 232 12.58 -8.35 -21.80
CA LEU A 232 12.70 -7.09 -22.53
C LEU A 232 12.32 -7.28 -24.02
N ARG A 233 12.86 -8.33 -24.66
CA ARG A 233 12.50 -8.71 -26.04
C ARG A 233 11.00 -8.95 -26.20
N TYR A 234 10.39 -9.66 -25.25
CA TYR A 234 8.95 -9.96 -25.26
C TYR A 234 8.08 -8.70 -25.13
N HIS A 235 8.43 -7.80 -24.20
CA HIS A 235 7.78 -6.48 -24.08
C HIS A 235 8.00 -5.58 -25.29
N THR A 236 9.15 -5.68 -25.96
CA THR A 236 9.44 -4.83 -27.12
C THR A 236 8.58 -5.18 -28.33
N GLY A 237 8.30 -6.47 -28.59
CA GLY A 237 7.69 -6.86 -29.87
C GLY A 237 6.71 -8.03 -29.91
N PHE A 238 6.47 -8.75 -28.80
CA PHE A 238 5.66 -9.97 -28.84
C PHE A 238 4.39 -9.94 -27.97
N PHE A 239 4.35 -9.18 -26.88
CA PHE A 239 3.20 -9.21 -25.95
C PHE A 239 1.86 -8.87 -26.62
N PHE A 240 1.84 -7.89 -27.52
CA PHE A 240 0.63 -7.43 -28.23
C PHE A 240 0.13 -8.39 -29.32
N HIS A 241 0.88 -9.45 -29.62
CA HIS A 241 0.47 -10.58 -30.47
C HIS A 241 -0.10 -11.76 -29.66
N HIS A 242 0.06 -11.80 -28.34
CA HIS A 242 -0.47 -12.88 -27.49
C HIS A 242 -2.00 -12.94 -27.57
N ALA A 243 -2.55 -14.16 -27.59
CA ALA A 243 -3.94 -14.40 -27.98
C ALA A 243 -5.00 -13.69 -27.09
N LEU A 244 -4.70 -13.46 -25.81
CA LEU A 244 -5.58 -12.70 -24.91
C LEU A 244 -5.73 -11.21 -25.30
N PHE A 245 -4.75 -10.63 -26.01
CA PHE A 245 -4.81 -9.25 -26.48
C PHE A 245 -5.50 -9.10 -27.84
N LYS A 246 -5.88 -10.19 -28.51
CA LYS A 246 -6.42 -10.15 -29.88
C LYS A 246 -7.61 -9.20 -30.04
N ASP A 247 -8.53 -9.23 -29.07
CA ASP A 247 -9.71 -8.36 -29.03
C ASP A 247 -9.52 -7.17 -28.05
N VAL A 248 -8.27 -6.85 -27.65
CA VAL A 248 -7.91 -5.69 -26.82
C VAL A 248 -7.48 -4.52 -27.73
N GLU A 249 -7.95 -3.33 -27.37
CA GLU A 249 -7.63 -2.05 -28.02
C GLU A 249 -6.57 -1.29 -27.22
N TYR A 250 -6.75 -1.18 -25.89
CA TYR A 250 -5.86 -0.41 -25.01
C TYR A 250 -5.27 -1.29 -23.91
N THR A 251 -3.99 -1.10 -23.60
CA THR A 251 -3.31 -1.80 -22.51
C THR A 251 -2.73 -0.84 -21.48
N TRP A 252 -2.97 -1.13 -20.21
CA TRP A 252 -2.30 -0.53 -19.06
C TRP A 252 -1.32 -1.56 -18.48
N ARG A 253 -0.02 -1.32 -18.61
CA ARG A 253 1.04 -2.17 -18.01
C ARG A 253 1.16 -1.90 -16.52
N VAL A 254 1.22 -2.98 -15.73
CA VAL A 254 1.37 -2.96 -14.28
C VAL A 254 2.55 -3.85 -13.90
N GLU A 255 3.51 -3.32 -13.17
CA GLU A 255 4.66 -4.07 -12.64
C GLU A 255 4.42 -4.58 -11.22
N ALA A 256 4.93 -5.77 -10.92
CA ALA A 256 4.87 -6.32 -9.57
C ALA A 256 5.67 -5.44 -8.58
N GLY A 257 5.11 -5.23 -7.39
CA GLY A 257 5.75 -4.45 -6.32
C GLY A 257 5.74 -2.93 -6.49
N ALA A 258 5.09 -2.39 -7.53
CA ALA A 258 4.87 -0.96 -7.66
C ALA A 258 3.78 -0.44 -6.69
N ASP A 259 3.87 0.83 -6.29
CA ASP A 259 2.86 1.52 -5.49
C ASP A 259 2.21 2.65 -6.31
N TYR A 260 0.90 2.59 -6.46
CA TYR A 260 0.12 3.46 -7.32
C TYR A 260 -0.47 4.65 -6.54
N SER A 261 0.42 5.48 -5.98
CA SER A 261 0.15 6.92 -5.83
C SER A 261 0.04 7.65 -7.20
N TRP A 262 0.18 6.87 -8.28
CA TRP A 262 -0.37 6.93 -9.64
C TRP A 262 0.64 6.79 -10.86
N PHE A 263 1.10 7.81 -11.63
CA PHE A 263 1.74 7.66 -12.99
C PHE A 263 3.06 8.47 -13.26
N VAL A 264 3.40 8.80 -14.52
CA VAL A 264 4.68 8.42 -15.18
C VAL A 264 5.99 9.20 -14.91
N ILE A 265 7.10 8.55 -15.27
CA ILE A 265 8.49 8.98 -15.13
C ILE A 265 9.24 8.90 -16.48
N THR A 266 10.22 9.79 -16.70
CA THR A 266 11.22 9.68 -17.79
C THR A 266 12.62 9.48 -17.20
N MET A 267 13.46 8.72 -17.88
CA MET A 267 14.81 8.37 -17.40
C MET A 267 15.84 8.44 -18.55
N ARG A 268 17.12 8.31 -18.20
CA ARG A 268 18.24 8.22 -19.14
C ARG A 268 18.82 6.80 -19.08
N GLU A 269 18.99 6.16 -20.24
CA GLU A 269 19.53 4.80 -20.35
C GLU A 269 21.06 4.78 -20.15
N SER A 270 21.60 3.64 -19.69
CA SER A 270 23.05 3.43 -19.65
C SER A 270 23.61 3.17 -21.04
N ALA A 271 24.58 3.99 -21.48
CA ALA A 271 25.24 3.83 -22.78
C ALA A 271 25.86 2.43 -22.98
N ALA A 272 26.36 1.80 -21.90
CA ALA A 272 26.94 0.45 -21.92
C ALA A 272 25.89 -0.66 -22.13
N SER A 273 24.60 -0.37 -21.93
CA SER A 273 23.51 -1.33 -22.11
C SER A 273 23.04 -1.47 -23.57
N ILE A 274 23.14 -0.38 -24.35
CA ILE A 274 22.61 -0.27 -25.74
C ILE A 274 23.62 0.32 -26.76
N PRO A 275 24.94 0.00 -26.71
CA PRO A 275 25.98 0.71 -27.46
C PRO A 275 25.82 0.75 -28.98
N THR A 276 25.04 -0.14 -29.62
CA THR A 276 24.80 -0.08 -31.08
C THR A 276 23.38 0.29 -31.49
N LEU A 277 22.45 0.47 -30.54
CA LEU A 277 21.03 0.68 -30.84
C LEU A 277 20.78 1.86 -31.79
N TRP A 278 21.40 3.02 -31.56
CA TRP A 278 21.21 4.19 -32.43
C TRP A 278 21.75 3.97 -33.85
N SER A 279 22.85 3.24 -34.00
CA SER A 279 23.38 2.89 -35.33
C SER A 279 22.39 2.02 -36.12
N ARG A 280 21.72 1.06 -35.45
CA ARG A 280 20.70 0.21 -36.09
C ARG A 280 19.41 0.96 -36.38
N VAL A 281 19.08 1.97 -35.57
CA VAL A 281 17.96 2.89 -35.82
C VAL A 281 18.23 3.76 -37.06
N ASN A 282 19.46 4.27 -37.23
CA ASN A 282 19.82 5.05 -38.41
C ASN A 282 19.84 4.20 -39.69
N GLU A 283 20.40 2.98 -39.63
CA GLU A 283 20.28 2.01 -40.74
C GLU A 283 18.80 1.75 -41.09
N PHE A 284 17.90 1.62 -40.10
CA PHE A 284 16.47 1.49 -40.36
C PHE A 284 15.85 2.73 -41.03
N LYS A 285 16.21 3.96 -40.60
CA LYS A 285 15.76 5.22 -41.23
C LYS A 285 16.18 5.29 -42.71
N GLU A 286 17.37 4.79 -43.06
CA GLU A 286 17.84 4.73 -44.44
C GLU A 286 17.14 3.66 -45.29
N PHE A 287 16.85 2.48 -44.72
CA PHE A 287 16.23 1.37 -45.43
C PHE A 287 14.70 1.47 -45.58
N TYR A 288 14.01 2.17 -44.67
CA TYR A 288 12.53 2.27 -44.65
C TYR A 288 12.03 3.72 -44.45
N PRO A 289 12.50 4.70 -45.26
CA PRO A 289 12.11 6.11 -45.11
C PRO A 289 10.59 6.35 -45.27
N GLU A 290 9.87 5.45 -45.95
CA GLU A 290 8.42 5.50 -46.11
C GLU A 290 7.63 5.22 -44.81
N HIS A 291 8.30 4.81 -43.74
CA HIS A 291 7.70 4.63 -42.42
C HIS A 291 8.00 5.78 -41.45
N ILE A 292 8.92 6.70 -41.78
CA ILE A 292 9.37 7.75 -40.87
C ILE A 292 8.50 9.01 -41.00
N LEU A 293 7.96 9.50 -39.89
CA LEU A 293 7.28 10.80 -39.86
C LEU A 293 8.29 11.97 -39.87
N PRO A 294 7.91 13.17 -40.37
CA PRO A 294 8.78 14.34 -40.31
C PRO A 294 9.15 14.69 -38.86
N GLU A 295 10.45 14.81 -38.56
CA GLU A 295 10.96 14.93 -37.18
C GLU A 295 10.34 16.09 -36.39
N GLU A 296 10.03 17.21 -37.05
CA GLU A 296 9.34 18.36 -36.45
C GLU A 296 7.90 18.07 -35.99
N SER A 297 7.27 17.01 -36.49
CA SER A 297 5.93 16.57 -36.07
C SER A 297 5.95 15.57 -34.91
N THR A 298 7.11 15.01 -34.55
CA THR A 298 7.28 13.94 -33.56
C THR A 298 8.11 14.37 -32.36
N ILE A 299 8.26 13.50 -31.36
CA ILE A 299 9.19 13.73 -30.24
C ILE A 299 10.67 13.53 -30.60
N TYR A 300 11.04 13.33 -31.87
CA TYR A 300 12.42 13.12 -32.29
C TYR A 300 13.41 14.19 -31.76
N PRO A 301 13.09 15.51 -31.81
CA PRO A 301 13.98 16.53 -31.26
C PRO A 301 14.16 16.50 -29.73
N TRP A 302 13.39 15.68 -28.99
CA TRP A 302 13.58 15.45 -27.55
C TRP A 302 14.58 14.32 -27.25
N ILE A 303 14.66 13.29 -28.10
CA ILE A 303 15.61 12.17 -27.94
C ILE A 303 16.95 12.37 -28.68
N TYR A 304 16.99 13.30 -29.63
CA TYR A 304 18.18 13.56 -30.43
C TYR A 304 19.09 14.63 -29.77
N ASP A 305 20.38 14.37 -29.78
CA ASP A 305 21.44 15.35 -29.51
C ASP A 305 22.01 15.88 -30.83
N ALA A 306 21.93 17.20 -31.02
CA ALA A 306 22.35 17.86 -32.25
C ALA A 306 23.83 18.28 -32.25
N ASP A 307 24.49 18.27 -31.09
CA ASP A 307 25.93 18.55 -30.98
C ASP A 307 26.75 17.24 -31.11
N GLU A 308 26.18 16.09 -30.71
CA GLU A 308 26.79 14.76 -30.85
C GLU A 308 26.34 13.94 -32.09
N ASP A 309 25.30 14.36 -32.82
CA ASP A 309 24.64 13.58 -33.91
C ASP A 309 24.16 12.19 -33.44
N ASN A 310 23.57 12.15 -32.25
CA ASN A 310 23.42 10.91 -31.49
C ASN A 310 22.09 10.82 -30.69
N TYR A 311 21.77 9.63 -30.21
CA TYR A 311 20.72 9.42 -29.22
C TYR A 311 21.19 9.92 -27.85
N ASN A 312 20.49 10.90 -27.27
CA ASN A 312 20.84 11.46 -25.95
C ASN A 312 20.56 10.52 -24.77
N LEU A 313 20.05 9.31 -25.04
CA LEU A 313 19.69 8.24 -24.11
C LEU A 313 18.38 8.46 -23.33
N CYS A 314 17.61 9.52 -23.61
CA CYS A 314 16.32 9.79 -22.96
C CYS A 314 15.22 8.82 -23.38
N HIS A 315 14.46 8.30 -22.41
CA HIS A 315 13.32 7.42 -22.67
C HIS A 315 12.14 7.62 -21.70
N PHE A 316 10.95 7.25 -22.16
CA PHE A 316 9.78 7.05 -21.30
C PHE A 316 9.97 5.77 -20.49
N TRP A 317 9.76 5.80 -19.17
CA TRP A 317 9.95 4.61 -18.35
C TRP A 317 8.76 3.65 -18.48
N SER A 318 8.93 2.60 -19.29
CA SER A 318 7.85 1.71 -19.72
C SER A 318 7.24 0.84 -18.62
N ASN A 319 7.82 0.82 -17.41
CA ASN A 319 7.31 0.14 -16.21
C ASN A 319 5.85 0.54 -15.85
N PHE A 320 5.38 1.70 -16.28
CA PHE A 320 3.95 1.95 -16.46
C PHE A 320 3.77 2.59 -17.84
N GLN A 321 3.03 1.89 -18.69
CA GLN A 321 2.62 2.34 -20.02
C GLN A 321 1.10 2.20 -20.16
N LEU A 322 0.44 3.26 -20.63
CA LEU A 322 -0.93 3.21 -21.18
C LEU A 322 -0.82 3.42 -22.69
N ALA A 323 -1.21 2.44 -23.50
CA ALA A 323 -0.96 2.46 -24.94
C ALA A 323 -2.13 1.87 -25.76
N ASP A 324 -2.27 2.36 -26.99
CA ASP A 324 -3.14 1.80 -28.03
C ASP A 324 -2.39 0.67 -28.76
N LEU A 325 -2.97 -0.53 -28.83
CA LEU A 325 -2.33 -1.67 -29.47
C LEU A 325 -2.28 -1.55 -31.01
N SER A 326 -3.04 -0.64 -31.62
CA SER A 326 -2.93 -0.36 -33.06
C SER A 326 -1.58 0.28 -33.44
N PHE A 327 -0.95 1.02 -32.53
CA PHE A 327 0.42 1.55 -32.73
C PHE A 327 1.43 0.41 -32.84
N PHE A 328 1.48 -0.50 -31.86
CA PHE A 328 2.38 -1.65 -31.88
C PHE A 328 2.09 -2.61 -33.04
N ARG A 329 0.82 -2.72 -33.44
CA ARG A 329 0.38 -3.50 -34.60
C ARG A 329 0.51 -2.74 -35.93
N SER A 330 1.01 -1.51 -35.94
CA SER A 330 1.20 -0.76 -37.19
C SER A 330 2.28 -1.42 -38.07
N PRO A 331 2.21 -1.26 -39.41
CA PRO A 331 3.25 -1.78 -40.30
C PRO A 331 4.64 -1.21 -39.96
N ALA A 332 4.71 0.08 -39.60
CA ALA A 332 5.95 0.75 -39.23
C ALA A 332 6.58 0.14 -37.97
N TYR A 333 5.80 0.00 -36.88
CA TYR A 333 6.30 -0.60 -35.63
C TYR A 333 6.70 -2.07 -35.83
N GLN A 334 5.86 -2.87 -36.49
CA GLN A 334 6.19 -4.27 -36.78
C GLN A 334 7.47 -4.39 -37.62
N LYS A 335 7.65 -3.53 -38.63
CA LYS A 335 8.86 -3.54 -39.48
C LYS A 335 10.12 -3.12 -38.71
N PHE A 336 9.99 -2.12 -37.84
CA PHE A 336 11.06 -1.66 -36.95
C PHE A 336 11.50 -2.75 -35.98
N PHE A 337 10.54 -3.40 -35.30
CA PHE A 337 10.85 -4.50 -34.41
C PHE A 337 11.43 -5.71 -35.15
N GLU A 338 10.87 -6.11 -36.30
CA GLU A 338 11.39 -7.21 -37.12
C GLU A 338 12.84 -6.96 -37.56
N TYR A 339 13.20 -5.70 -37.85
CA TYR A 339 14.56 -5.31 -38.21
C TYR A 339 15.51 -5.41 -37.00
N LEU A 340 15.12 -4.82 -35.86
CA LEU A 340 15.92 -4.85 -34.63
C LEU A 340 16.10 -6.28 -34.09
N ASP A 341 15.07 -7.13 -34.08
CA ASP A 341 15.13 -8.51 -33.59
C ASP A 341 16.11 -9.38 -34.39
N LYS A 342 16.22 -9.14 -35.70
CA LYS A 342 17.15 -9.84 -36.61
C LYS A 342 18.62 -9.50 -36.40
N THR A 343 18.94 -8.43 -35.66
CA THR A 343 20.32 -8.16 -35.22
C THR A 343 20.79 -9.15 -34.15
N GLY A 344 19.87 -9.64 -33.32
CA GLY A 344 20.15 -10.43 -32.13
C GLY A 344 20.60 -9.62 -30.90
N ASN A 345 20.66 -8.29 -31.00
CA ASN A 345 21.17 -7.42 -29.93
C ASN A 345 20.23 -7.27 -28.72
N PHE A 346 19.06 -7.93 -28.70
CA PHE A 346 18.34 -8.21 -27.46
C PHE A 346 19.04 -9.25 -26.56
N PHE A 347 20.00 -10.00 -27.10
CA PHE A 347 20.81 -11.01 -26.39
C PHE A 347 22.31 -10.67 -26.40
N TYR A 348 22.84 -10.03 -27.46
CA TYR A 348 24.23 -9.55 -27.48
C TYR A 348 24.44 -8.19 -26.77
N GLU A 349 23.34 -7.47 -26.51
CA GLU A 349 23.27 -6.24 -25.71
C GLU A 349 21.99 -6.31 -24.83
N ARG A 350 21.77 -5.31 -23.96
CA ARG A 350 20.63 -5.22 -23.03
C ARG A 350 19.63 -4.22 -23.58
N TRP A 351 19.15 -4.47 -24.80
CA TRP A 351 18.17 -3.61 -25.45
C TRP A 351 16.83 -3.66 -24.71
N GLY A 352 16.56 -2.58 -23.96
CA GLY A 352 15.31 -2.44 -23.24
C GLY A 352 14.13 -2.06 -24.14
N ASP A 353 12.95 -2.50 -23.75
CA ASP A 353 11.68 -2.05 -24.35
C ASP A 353 11.48 -0.53 -24.17
N ALA A 354 11.90 0.04 -23.03
CA ALA A 354 11.78 1.47 -22.76
C ALA A 354 12.47 2.40 -23.81
N PRO A 355 13.78 2.28 -24.10
CA PRO A 355 14.40 3.06 -25.17
C PRO A 355 13.87 2.69 -26.55
N VAL A 356 13.68 1.41 -26.87
CA VAL A 356 13.22 0.99 -28.22
C VAL A 356 11.81 1.51 -28.53
N GLN A 357 10.87 1.40 -27.59
CA GLN A 357 9.51 1.94 -27.74
C GLN A 357 9.49 3.48 -27.77
N THR A 358 10.39 4.15 -27.03
CA THR A 358 10.51 5.61 -27.13
C THR A 358 11.00 6.04 -28.51
N ILE A 359 12.02 5.37 -29.04
CA ILE A 359 12.54 5.65 -30.39
C ILE A 359 11.46 5.35 -31.45
N ALA A 360 10.71 4.26 -31.31
CA ALA A 360 9.57 3.98 -32.18
C ALA A 360 8.50 5.08 -32.11
N ALA A 361 8.16 5.59 -30.92
CA ALA A 361 7.25 6.73 -30.78
C ALA A 361 7.83 8.01 -31.42
N ALA A 362 9.14 8.23 -31.33
CA ALA A 362 9.83 9.34 -31.97
C ALA A 362 9.88 9.27 -33.51
N LEU A 363 9.80 8.08 -34.11
CA LEU A 363 9.81 7.89 -35.56
C LEU A 363 8.39 7.79 -36.16
N PHE A 364 7.41 7.28 -35.39
CA PHE A 364 6.12 6.82 -35.94
C PHE A 364 4.88 7.45 -35.29
N LEU A 365 5.01 8.21 -34.20
CA LEU A 365 3.91 8.96 -33.57
C LEU A 365 4.18 10.47 -33.60
N LYS A 366 3.11 11.24 -33.80
CA LYS A 366 3.16 12.69 -33.69
C LYS A 366 3.13 13.13 -32.22
N LYS A 367 3.57 14.36 -31.96
CA LYS A 367 3.54 14.99 -30.64
C LYS A 367 2.15 14.90 -30.00
N GLU A 368 1.09 15.20 -30.75
CA GLU A 368 -0.31 15.18 -30.27
C GLU A 368 -0.88 13.79 -29.95
N GLU A 369 -0.22 12.71 -30.39
CA GLU A 369 -0.63 11.31 -30.14
C GLU A 369 -0.03 10.76 -28.83
N ILE A 370 0.81 11.54 -28.14
CA ILE A 370 1.52 11.16 -26.92
C ILE A 370 1.03 12.01 -25.74
N LYS A 371 0.59 11.37 -24.65
CA LYS A 371 0.03 12.06 -23.47
C LYS A 371 0.84 11.83 -22.20
N PHE A 372 1.36 12.92 -21.63
CA PHE A 372 1.87 12.97 -20.26
C PHE A 372 0.73 13.21 -19.26
N PHE A 373 0.83 12.61 -18.07
CA PHE A 373 -0.18 12.60 -17.01
C PHE A 373 0.42 13.16 -15.70
N ASN A 374 0.32 14.47 -15.50
CA ASN A 374 0.85 15.20 -14.34
C ASN A 374 -0.08 15.16 -13.12
N GLU A 375 -1.31 14.68 -13.28
CA GLU A 375 -2.33 14.62 -12.24
C GLU A 375 -2.12 13.42 -11.27
N VAL A 376 -1.02 12.68 -11.44
CA VAL A 376 -0.98 11.22 -11.28
C VAL A 376 0.47 10.79 -10.90
N GLY A 377 0.81 10.31 -9.68
CA GLY A 377 2.23 10.16 -9.21
C GLY A 377 2.77 8.78 -8.75
N TYR A 378 3.45 8.04 -9.64
CA TYR A 378 3.91 6.64 -9.46
C TYR A 378 5.11 6.45 -8.53
N SER A 379 5.25 5.27 -7.92
CA SER A 379 6.51 4.82 -7.30
C SER A 379 6.81 3.34 -7.61
N HIS A 380 8.03 3.05 -8.09
CA HIS A 380 8.54 1.70 -8.29
C HIS A 380 10.06 1.69 -8.25
N SER A 381 10.66 0.61 -7.74
CA SER A 381 12.13 0.43 -7.70
C SER A 381 12.87 1.66 -7.12
N ILE A 382 13.66 2.37 -7.92
CA ILE A 382 14.47 3.53 -7.54
C ILE A 382 13.83 4.89 -7.85
N ALA A 383 12.61 4.93 -8.39
CA ALA A 383 12.06 6.13 -9.01
C ALA A 383 10.63 6.44 -8.53
N THR A 384 10.38 7.70 -8.17
CA THR A 384 9.08 8.22 -7.73
C THR A 384 8.73 9.50 -8.48
N HIS A 385 7.45 9.68 -8.81
CA HIS A 385 6.84 10.91 -9.27
C HIS A 385 5.66 11.27 -8.36
N CYS A 386 5.39 12.57 -8.25
CA CYS A 386 4.28 13.15 -7.52
C CYS A 386 3.69 14.29 -8.37
N PRO A 387 2.36 14.47 -8.38
CA PRO A 387 1.71 15.52 -9.16
C PRO A 387 2.30 16.90 -8.85
N TYR A 388 2.54 17.76 -9.84
CA TYR A 388 2.97 19.14 -9.55
C TYR A 388 1.82 20.08 -9.14
N ASN A 389 0.57 19.58 -9.21
CA ASN A 389 -0.62 20.34 -8.82
C ASN A 389 -0.86 20.27 -7.31
N GLU A 390 -0.79 21.43 -6.64
CA GLU A 390 -1.01 21.56 -5.19
C GLU A 390 -2.34 20.94 -4.70
N ALA A 391 -3.43 21.08 -5.46
CA ALA A 391 -4.74 20.53 -5.09
C ALA A 391 -4.79 18.99 -5.13
N LEU A 392 -3.87 18.36 -5.88
CA LEU A 392 -3.72 16.90 -5.98
C LEU A 392 -2.72 16.37 -4.95
N LEU A 393 -1.60 17.07 -4.71
CA LEU A 393 -0.66 16.75 -3.63
C LEU A 393 -1.31 16.83 -2.24
N ARG A 394 -2.24 17.76 -2.04
CA ARG A 394 -3.05 17.81 -0.81
C ARG A 394 -3.83 16.51 -0.56
N GLN A 395 -4.08 15.68 -1.58
CA GLN A 395 -4.76 14.38 -1.50
C GLN A 395 -3.80 13.17 -1.61
N CYS A 396 -2.65 13.34 -2.26
CA CYS A 396 -1.64 12.31 -2.46
C CYS A 396 -0.59 12.27 -1.34
N SER A 397 -0.27 11.08 -0.81
CA SER A 397 0.64 10.89 0.33
C SER A 397 2.13 11.03 0.01
N CYS A 398 2.53 11.03 -1.26
CA CYS A 398 3.95 11.04 -1.67
C CYS A 398 4.63 12.42 -1.45
N ASP A 399 5.96 12.40 -1.34
CA ASP A 399 6.80 13.57 -1.10
C ASP A 399 7.34 14.12 -2.43
N VAL A 400 6.90 15.32 -2.81
CA VAL A 400 7.29 15.98 -4.07
C VAL A 400 8.78 16.37 -4.12
N THR A 401 9.48 16.41 -2.98
CA THR A 401 10.91 16.73 -2.92
C THR A 401 11.82 15.56 -3.30
N VAL A 402 11.31 14.32 -3.32
CA VAL A 402 12.03 13.13 -3.80
C VAL A 402 11.63 12.69 -5.21
N ASN A 403 10.85 13.51 -5.93
CA ASN A 403 10.55 13.30 -7.35
C ASN A 403 11.85 13.09 -8.16
N TYR A 404 11.95 11.97 -8.87
CA TYR A 404 13.10 11.58 -9.69
C TYR A 404 14.44 11.39 -8.94
N VAL A 405 14.44 11.35 -7.60
CA VAL A 405 15.67 11.14 -6.81
C VAL A 405 15.97 9.66 -6.67
N VAL A 406 16.93 9.16 -7.47
CA VAL A 406 17.67 7.93 -7.13
C VAL A 406 18.39 8.18 -5.81
N TYR A 407 18.08 7.35 -4.80
CA TYR A 407 18.52 7.36 -3.40
C TYR A 407 19.51 8.47 -2.93
N ARG A 408 19.07 9.24 -1.93
CA ARG A 408 19.82 10.35 -1.28
C ARG A 408 21.32 10.06 -1.09
N LEU A 409 22.15 10.78 -1.83
CA LEU A 409 23.50 11.17 -1.37
C LEU A 409 23.46 12.59 -0.78
N SER A 410 24.19 12.81 0.31
CA SER A 410 24.08 13.99 1.17
C SER A 410 24.79 15.25 0.65
N THR A 411 24.83 15.43 -0.67
CA THR A 411 25.76 16.34 -1.37
C THR A 411 25.09 17.35 -2.32
N ILE A 412 23.77 17.33 -2.47
CA ILE A 412 23.04 18.29 -3.31
C ILE A 412 23.15 19.72 -2.73
N PRO A 413 23.59 20.73 -3.49
CA PRO A 413 23.71 22.12 -3.03
C PRO A 413 22.37 22.75 -2.62
N LYS A 414 22.38 23.61 -1.59
CA LYS A 414 21.18 24.29 -1.06
C LYS A 414 20.42 25.20 -2.06
N SER A 415 20.96 25.43 -3.26
CA SER A 415 20.33 26.18 -4.35
C SER A 415 19.20 25.45 -5.06
N ASP A 416 19.13 24.13 -4.95
CA ASP A 416 18.27 23.30 -5.80
C ASP A 416 17.07 22.67 -5.07
N TYR A 417 16.91 22.98 -3.78
CA TYR A 417 15.78 22.54 -2.98
C TYR A 417 14.59 23.49 -3.14
N CYS A 418 13.40 22.92 -3.30
CA CYS A 418 12.13 23.62 -3.23
C CYS A 418 11.40 23.31 -1.90
N SER A 419 10.80 24.32 -1.29
CA SER A 419 10.13 24.23 0.01
C SER A 419 8.66 23.82 -0.04
N SER A 420 8.02 23.91 -1.19
CA SER A 420 6.62 23.56 -1.40
C SER A 420 6.39 23.11 -2.84
N SER A 421 5.23 22.51 -3.12
CA SER A 421 4.84 22.11 -4.48
C SER A 421 4.81 23.26 -5.48
N ALA A 422 4.36 24.44 -5.06
CA ALA A 422 4.37 25.64 -5.87
C ALA A 422 5.81 26.07 -6.17
N ASP A 423 6.70 26.05 -5.18
CA ASP A 423 8.12 26.35 -5.37
C ASP A 423 8.78 25.34 -6.31
N CYS A 424 8.49 24.04 -6.16
CA CYS A 424 9.04 22.98 -7.02
C CYS A 424 8.56 23.15 -8.47
N TYR A 425 7.26 23.38 -8.68
CA TYR A 425 6.71 23.58 -10.01
C TYR A 425 7.30 24.82 -10.68
N GLN A 426 7.39 25.97 -9.99
CA GLN A 426 8.00 27.17 -10.57
C GLN A 426 9.51 27.01 -10.77
N LEU A 427 10.25 26.34 -9.87
CA LEU A 427 11.68 26.08 -9.99
C LEU A 427 12.00 25.22 -11.21
N PHE A 428 11.31 24.08 -11.39
CA PHE A 428 11.50 23.22 -12.56
C PHE A 428 11.04 23.91 -13.84
N LYS A 429 9.91 24.63 -13.80
CA LYS A 429 9.41 25.40 -14.95
C LYS A 429 10.33 26.56 -15.34
N GLU A 430 10.91 27.29 -14.39
CA GLU A 430 11.88 28.35 -14.69
C GLU A 430 13.16 27.80 -15.30
N LYS A 431 13.65 26.65 -14.79
CA LYS A 431 14.82 25.98 -15.37
C LYS A 431 14.53 25.46 -16.78
N ALA A 432 13.36 24.87 -17.02
CA ALA A 432 12.91 24.47 -18.36
C ALA A 432 12.73 25.67 -19.32
N THR A 433 11.99 26.71 -18.90
CA THR A 433 11.69 27.89 -19.73
C THR A 433 12.91 28.80 -19.96
N LYS A 434 13.97 28.70 -19.15
CA LYS A 434 15.26 29.35 -19.43
C LYS A 434 15.96 28.74 -20.64
N ASN A 435 15.64 27.49 -20.99
CA ASN A 435 16.32 26.77 -22.06
C ASN A 435 15.65 26.91 -23.45
N PHE A 436 14.36 27.29 -23.57
CA PHE A 436 13.76 27.57 -24.89
C PHE A 436 12.57 28.56 -24.91
N ARG A 437 12.23 29.08 -26.11
CA ARG A 437 11.08 29.96 -26.39
C ARG A 437 10.61 29.86 -27.86
N ALA A 438 9.40 29.34 -28.15
CA ALA A 438 8.61 29.75 -29.34
C ALA A 438 7.14 29.24 -29.41
N TYR A 439 6.19 30.19 -29.42
CA TYR A 439 4.89 30.20 -30.15
C TYR A 439 3.71 29.23 -29.79
N PRO A 440 2.44 29.56 -30.17
CA PRO A 440 1.22 29.10 -29.47
C PRO A 440 0.19 28.27 -30.29
N ALA A 441 -0.89 27.84 -29.61
CA ALA A 441 -1.95 26.91 -30.06
C ALA A 441 -3.23 27.55 -30.65
N TYR A 442 -4.18 26.72 -31.14
CA TYR A 442 -5.60 27.07 -31.44
C TYR A 442 -6.56 25.86 -31.38
N HIS A 443 -7.88 26.08 -31.22
CA HIS A 443 -8.98 25.06 -31.14
C HIS A 443 -9.98 25.15 -32.32
N GLN A 444 -10.87 24.14 -32.54
CA GLN A 444 -12.36 24.25 -32.43
C GLN A 444 -13.21 23.09 -33.06
N GLU A 445 -13.98 22.40 -32.20
CA GLU A 445 -15.41 21.95 -32.24
C GLU A 445 -16.10 21.42 -33.54
N ILE A 446 -16.98 20.38 -33.41
CA ILE A 446 -18.49 20.45 -33.54
C ILE A 446 -19.27 19.08 -33.56
N LYS A 447 -20.15 18.88 -32.56
CA LYS A 447 -21.57 18.37 -32.50
C LYS A 447 -22.14 17.14 -33.29
N SER A 448 -22.51 16.09 -32.52
CA SER A 448 -23.85 15.44 -32.30
C SER A 448 -24.82 14.93 -33.42
N SER A 449 -25.49 13.77 -33.19
CA SER A 449 -26.94 13.55 -33.44
C SER A 449 -27.57 12.30 -32.73
N TYR A 450 -28.91 12.30 -32.62
CA TYR A 450 -29.95 11.41 -32.05
C TYR A 450 -29.92 9.88 -32.43
N GLU A 451 -30.75 8.92 -31.92
CA GLU A 451 -32.02 8.91 -31.13
C GLU A 451 -32.30 7.56 -30.37
N ASP A 452 -33.49 7.40 -29.75
CA ASP A 452 -34.01 6.29 -28.86
C ASP A 452 -34.07 4.85 -29.49
N GLY A 453 -34.35 3.71 -28.81
CA GLY A 453 -35.15 3.42 -27.59
C GLY A 453 -35.10 1.94 -27.08
N PRO A 454 -36.08 1.41 -26.28
CA PRO A 454 -35.75 0.61 -25.06
C PRO A 454 -36.35 -0.83 -24.85
N ASP A 455 -36.04 -1.39 -23.66
CA ASP A 455 -36.76 -2.43 -22.85
C ASP A 455 -36.64 -3.95 -23.18
N GLN A 456 -36.14 -4.83 -22.27
CA GLN A 456 -36.70 -5.47 -21.03
C GLN A 456 -37.62 -6.71 -21.30
N GLN A 457 -37.72 -7.78 -20.47
CA GLN A 457 -36.84 -8.47 -19.49
C GLN A 457 -37.56 -9.81 -19.04
N ASN A 458 -36.89 -10.72 -18.30
CA ASN A 458 -37.46 -11.79 -17.42
C ASN A 458 -38.11 -13.05 -18.07
N LEU A 459 -38.42 -14.15 -17.34
CA LEU A 459 -37.57 -15.05 -16.52
C LEU A 459 -38.37 -16.28 -15.98
N LYS A 460 -37.95 -17.54 -16.27
CA LYS A 460 -38.18 -18.80 -15.49
C LYS A 460 -39.66 -19.24 -15.19
N ALA A 461 -39.99 -20.45 -14.69
CA ALA A 461 -39.41 -21.82 -14.69
C ALA A 461 -40.47 -22.85 -14.19
N MET A 462 -40.24 -24.17 -14.39
CA MET A 462 -40.90 -25.34 -13.74
C MET A 462 -40.18 -26.64 -14.20
N GLY A 463 -40.03 -27.76 -13.45
CA GLY A 463 -40.19 -28.02 -12.00
C GLY A 463 -40.34 -29.53 -11.65
N VAL A 464 -39.89 -29.96 -10.45
CA VAL A 464 -40.22 -31.24 -9.73
C VAL A 464 -39.63 -32.54 -10.39
N ASP A 465 -39.31 -33.70 -9.77
CA ASP A 465 -39.73 -34.40 -8.52
C ASP A 465 -38.61 -35.26 -7.83
N MET A 466 -38.96 -36.06 -6.80
CA MET A 466 -38.12 -36.62 -5.72
C MET A 466 -37.78 -38.14 -5.78
N ASN A 467 -37.09 -38.61 -4.70
CA ASN A 467 -36.87 -39.99 -4.17
C ASN A 467 -35.49 -40.61 -4.47
N GLN A 468 -34.86 -41.44 -3.60
CA GLN A 468 -35.32 -42.14 -2.39
C GLN A 468 -34.17 -42.38 -1.36
N ALA A 469 -34.48 -42.84 -0.15
CA ALA A 469 -33.53 -43.26 0.93
C ALA A 469 -33.86 -44.74 1.36
N PRO A 470 -33.19 -45.45 2.32
CA PRO A 470 -32.72 -44.96 3.64
C PRO A 470 -31.51 -45.64 4.36
N GLN A 471 -31.10 -45.02 5.49
CA GLN A 471 -30.66 -45.60 6.78
C GLN A 471 -29.50 -46.63 6.92
N ALA A 472 -28.53 -46.24 7.77
CA ALA A 472 -28.16 -47.00 8.98
C ALA A 472 -27.63 -46.03 10.04
N ALA A 473 -27.99 -46.18 11.34
CA ALA A 473 -27.59 -45.22 12.38
C ALA A 473 -27.48 -45.82 13.79
N ILE A 474 -26.25 -45.99 14.30
CA ILE A 474 -25.93 -46.16 15.74
C ILE A 474 -24.65 -45.37 16.06
N ALA A 475 -24.76 -44.05 16.18
CA ALA A 475 -23.66 -43.15 16.59
C ALA A 475 -24.14 -41.85 17.27
N ALA A 476 -25.40 -41.80 17.73
CA ALA A 476 -26.14 -40.55 17.91
C ALA A 476 -26.22 -39.99 19.35
N LEU A 477 -25.71 -40.71 20.37
CA LEU A 477 -25.88 -40.29 21.78
C LEU A 477 -24.70 -39.49 22.34
N GLU A 478 -23.47 -39.81 21.96
CA GLU A 478 -22.29 -39.03 22.37
C GLU A 478 -22.09 -37.80 21.47
N ASN A 479 -22.26 -37.96 20.16
CA ASN A 479 -22.18 -36.86 19.19
C ASN A 479 -23.15 -35.72 19.51
N ASN A 480 -24.40 -36.00 19.91
CA ASN A 480 -25.39 -34.95 20.17
C ASN A 480 -24.99 -34.02 21.33
N LEU A 481 -24.20 -34.47 22.32
CA LEU A 481 -23.71 -33.61 23.40
C LEU A 481 -22.50 -32.75 22.98
N VAL A 482 -21.71 -33.21 22.02
CA VAL A 482 -20.59 -32.45 21.43
C VAL A 482 -21.11 -31.44 20.41
N ILE A 483 -22.04 -31.84 19.54
CA ILE A 483 -22.68 -31.01 18.51
C ILE A 483 -23.44 -29.85 19.15
N ASN A 484 -24.32 -30.09 20.13
CA ASN A 484 -25.03 -28.98 20.80
C ASN A 484 -24.06 -27.96 21.44
N LYS A 485 -22.93 -28.40 21.98
CA LYS A 485 -21.91 -27.49 22.53
C LYS A 485 -21.11 -26.75 21.44
N SER A 486 -20.80 -27.39 20.32
CA SER A 486 -20.08 -26.73 19.21
C SER A 486 -20.99 -25.75 18.47
N GLU A 487 -22.23 -26.11 18.18
CA GLU A 487 -23.25 -25.23 17.60
C GLU A 487 -23.54 -24.02 18.50
N GLN A 488 -23.73 -24.22 19.81
CA GLN A 488 -23.91 -23.11 20.75
C GLN A 488 -22.67 -22.20 20.81
N ARG A 489 -21.46 -22.75 20.69
CA ARG A 489 -20.21 -21.97 20.63
C ARG A 489 -20.07 -21.20 19.30
N LYS A 490 -20.42 -21.81 18.16
CA LYS A 490 -20.46 -21.14 16.85
C LYS A 490 -21.51 -20.02 16.83
N SER A 491 -22.71 -20.30 17.33
CA SER A 491 -23.79 -19.30 17.48
C SER A 491 -23.35 -18.11 18.34
N LYS A 492 -22.70 -18.34 19.49
CA LYS A 492 -22.16 -17.24 20.31
C LYS A 492 -21.09 -16.43 19.55
N LYS A 493 -20.12 -17.08 18.91
CA LYS A 493 -19.11 -16.37 18.08
C LYS A 493 -19.76 -15.60 16.91
N GLN A 494 -20.82 -16.12 16.28
CA GLN A 494 -21.54 -15.44 15.19
C GLN A 494 -22.21 -14.16 15.69
N GLN A 495 -22.75 -14.18 16.92
CA GLN A 495 -23.35 -13.01 17.55
C GLN A 495 -22.28 -11.98 17.98
N GLU A 496 -21.17 -12.45 18.55
CA GLU A 496 -19.99 -11.62 18.86
C GLU A 496 -19.47 -10.92 17.60
N TYR A 497 -19.15 -11.67 16.54
CA TYR A 497 -18.64 -11.11 15.29
C TYR A 497 -19.59 -10.08 14.67
N LYS A 498 -20.91 -10.34 14.65
CA LYS A 498 -21.90 -9.35 14.17
C LYS A 498 -21.83 -8.03 14.92
N VAL A 499 -21.74 -8.07 16.26
CA VAL A 499 -21.58 -6.87 17.11
C VAL A 499 -20.25 -6.17 16.83
N LEU A 500 -19.16 -6.94 16.65
CA LEU A 500 -17.83 -6.41 16.34
C LEU A 500 -17.75 -5.75 14.94
N THR A 501 -18.57 -6.16 13.97
CA THR A 501 -18.64 -5.57 12.62
C THR A 501 -19.70 -4.48 12.44
N ASP A 502 -20.51 -4.19 13.47
CA ASP A 502 -21.66 -3.27 13.30
C ASP A 502 -21.23 -1.80 13.37
N ALA A 503 -20.98 -1.23 12.18
CA ALA A 503 -20.66 0.18 11.98
C ALA A 503 -21.80 1.16 12.34
N THR A 504 -22.99 0.67 12.72
CA THR A 504 -24.11 1.51 13.21
C THR A 504 -24.12 1.68 14.74
N LEU A 505 -23.43 0.79 15.48
CA LEU A 505 -23.31 0.91 16.95
C LEU A 505 -22.53 2.17 17.35
N PRO A 506 -22.82 2.78 18.53
CA PRO A 506 -22.00 3.85 19.08
C PRO A 506 -20.52 3.44 19.18
N ARG A 507 -19.60 4.30 18.74
CA ARG A 507 -18.16 4.07 18.85
C ARG A 507 -17.75 3.94 20.31
N ILE A 508 -16.69 3.18 20.53
CA ILE A 508 -15.98 3.17 21.82
C ILE A 508 -15.31 4.53 22.00
N LYS A 509 -14.91 4.91 23.21
CA LYS A 509 -14.05 6.09 23.40
C LYS A 509 -12.59 5.71 23.13
N GLY A 510 -12.31 5.46 21.85
CA GLY A 510 -10.98 5.22 21.30
C GLY A 510 -10.50 6.41 20.48
N ALA A 511 -9.18 6.53 20.34
CA ALA A 511 -8.54 7.43 19.38
C ALA A 511 -7.22 6.80 18.90
N PHE A 512 -6.79 7.15 17.70
CA PHE A 512 -5.40 6.95 17.29
C PHE A 512 -4.55 8.04 17.95
N VAL A 513 -3.41 7.65 18.51
CA VAL A 513 -2.47 8.59 19.15
C VAL A 513 -1.12 8.45 18.47
N VAL A 514 -0.60 9.58 18.02
CA VAL A 514 0.59 9.67 17.18
C VAL A 514 1.53 10.70 17.78
N LEU A 515 2.78 10.30 18.00
CA LEU A 515 3.88 11.20 18.28
C LEU A 515 4.63 11.42 16.97
N ALA A 516 4.66 12.66 16.46
CA ALA A 516 5.28 12.94 15.16
C ALA A 516 5.74 14.38 15.03
N ARG A 517 6.90 14.57 14.41
CA ARG A 517 7.48 15.87 14.09
C ARG A 517 6.94 16.41 12.79
N ASN A 518 7.06 17.73 12.61
CA ASN A 518 6.73 18.40 11.35
C ASN A 518 7.48 17.81 10.13
N SER A 519 8.69 17.28 10.33
CA SER A 519 9.52 16.65 9.30
C SER A 519 9.06 15.25 8.87
N GLU A 520 8.18 14.60 9.62
CA GLU A 520 7.75 13.21 9.40
C GLU A 520 6.40 13.14 8.65
N LEU A 521 5.88 14.29 8.24
CA LEU A 521 4.56 14.49 7.62
C LEU A 521 4.23 13.51 6.49
N TYR A 522 5.15 13.27 5.54
CA TYR A 522 4.89 12.39 4.40
C TYR A 522 4.87 10.90 4.80
N ALA A 523 5.78 10.47 5.69
CA ALA A 523 5.77 9.12 6.26
C ALA A 523 4.51 8.86 7.10
N LEU A 524 4.04 9.88 7.82
CA LEU A 524 2.79 9.83 8.57
C LEU A 524 1.56 9.81 7.64
N ARG A 525 1.51 10.62 6.57
CA ARG A 525 0.40 10.58 5.60
C ARG A 525 0.30 9.23 4.89
N SER A 526 1.42 8.56 4.64
CA SER A 526 1.44 7.16 4.21
C SER A 526 0.79 6.25 5.26
N SER A 527 1.17 6.37 6.53
CA SER A 527 0.63 5.58 7.65
C SER A 527 -0.88 5.79 7.85
N MET A 528 -1.34 7.04 7.76
CA MET A 528 -2.76 7.40 7.78
C MET A 528 -3.50 6.78 6.58
N ARG A 529 -2.93 6.84 5.37
CA ARG A 529 -3.51 6.22 4.15
C ARG A 529 -3.75 4.73 4.37
N TYR A 530 -2.73 3.97 4.81
CA TYR A 530 -2.89 2.54 5.11
C TYR A 530 -3.96 2.29 6.18
N LEU A 531 -4.00 3.04 7.29
CA LEU A 531 -4.98 2.77 8.36
C LEU A 531 -6.41 3.22 8.03
N GLU A 532 -6.58 4.33 7.30
CA GLU A 532 -7.86 4.80 6.80
C GLU A 532 -8.46 3.79 5.81
N ASP A 533 -7.71 3.38 4.78
CA ASP A 533 -8.18 2.51 3.71
C ASP A 533 -8.49 1.08 4.19
N ARG A 534 -7.79 0.58 5.21
CA ARG A 534 -7.99 -0.78 5.76
C ARG A 534 -9.02 -0.87 6.87
N PHE A 535 -9.15 0.19 7.68
CA PHE A 535 -9.99 0.20 8.87
C PHE A 535 -10.84 1.47 8.98
N ASN A 536 -10.21 2.65 9.10
CA ASN A 536 -10.89 3.78 9.72
C ASN A 536 -11.99 4.41 8.87
N TYR A 537 -11.98 4.26 7.54
CA TYR A 537 -13.08 4.75 6.69
C TYR A 537 -14.46 4.21 7.11
N LYS A 538 -14.48 3.00 7.70
CA LYS A 538 -15.68 2.30 8.18
C LYS A 538 -16.20 2.86 9.51
N TYR A 539 -15.28 3.30 10.39
CA TYR A 539 -15.56 3.52 11.82
C TYR A 539 -15.37 4.98 12.28
N ASN A 540 -14.49 5.75 11.63
CA ASN A 540 -14.24 7.17 11.83
C ASN A 540 -13.83 7.53 13.28
N TYR A 541 -12.94 6.73 13.87
CA TYR A 541 -12.27 7.05 15.13
C TYR A 541 -11.32 8.25 14.95
N PRO A 542 -11.23 9.15 15.95
CA PRO A 542 -10.45 10.39 15.85
C PRO A 542 -8.94 10.16 15.92
N TRP A 543 -8.19 11.09 15.34
CA TRP A 543 -6.72 11.13 15.39
C TRP A 543 -6.25 12.22 16.36
N ILE A 544 -5.24 11.89 17.19
CA ILE A 544 -4.59 12.81 18.13
C ILE A 544 -3.09 12.84 17.80
N PHE A 545 -2.62 13.98 17.31
CA PHE A 545 -1.22 14.23 17.00
C PHE A 545 -0.55 15.01 18.14
N LEU A 546 0.61 14.54 18.59
CA LEU A 546 1.43 15.11 19.67
C LEU A 546 2.86 15.36 19.16
N ASN A 547 3.50 16.43 19.62
CA ASN A 547 4.82 16.90 19.14
C ASN A 547 5.50 17.80 20.19
N GLU A 548 6.81 17.73 20.31
CA GLU A 548 7.62 18.58 21.19
C GLU A 548 7.73 20.03 20.70
N GLN A 549 7.29 20.30 19.47
CA GLN A 549 7.19 21.62 18.86
C GLN A 549 5.77 21.89 18.34
N PRO A 550 5.37 23.17 18.13
CA PRO A 550 4.11 23.49 17.48
C PRO A 550 4.01 22.87 16.07
N PHE A 551 2.89 22.20 15.79
CA PHE A 551 2.61 21.74 14.43
C PHE A 551 2.46 22.91 13.45
N SER A 552 3.06 22.78 12.27
CA SER A 552 2.91 23.74 11.18
C SER A 552 1.49 23.70 10.59
N GLU A 553 1.07 24.80 9.95
CA GLU A 553 -0.21 24.81 9.24
C GLU A 553 -0.21 23.85 8.04
N GLU A 554 0.93 23.60 7.41
CA GLU A 554 1.08 22.55 6.40
C GLU A 554 0.75 21.17 6.99
N PHE A 555 1.37 20.81 8.12
CA PHE A 555 1.14 19.53 8.79
C PHE A 555 -0.34 19.36 9.14
N LYS A 556 -0.97 20.39 9.72
CA LYS A 556 -2.39 20.36 10.08
C LYS A 556 -3.29 20.16 8.87
N ASN A 557 -3.10 20.97 7.82
CA ASN A 557 -3.92 20.87 6.60
C ASN A 557 -3.72 19.51 5.91
N LEU A 558 -2.48 19.07 5.74
CA LEU A 558 -2.16 17.85 4.99
C LEU A 558 -2.47 16.55 5.74
N THR A 559 -2.56 16.55 7.08
CA THR A 559 -3.09 15.41 7.85
C THR A 559 -4.62 15.44 7.97
N SER A 560 -5.22 16.62 8.21
CA SER A 560 -6.68 16.77 8.28
C SER A 560 -7.39 16.37 6.97
N MET A 561 -6.73 16.52 5.81
CA MET A 561 -7.27 16.09 4.52
C MET A 561 -7.20 14.58 4.25
N MET A 562 -6.50 13.79 5.08
CA MET A 562 -6.40 12.33 4.89
C MET A 562 -7.61 11.55 5.42
N THR A 563 -8.40 12.14 6.31
CA THR A 563 -9.48 11.46 7.06
C THR A 563 -10.81 12.22 7.02
N LYS A 564 -11.89 11.54 7.40
CA LYS A 564 -13.21 12.14 7.70
C LYS A 564 -13.48 12.21 9.21
N ALA A 565 -12.62 11.61 10.03
CA ALA A 565 -12.73 11.66 11.47
C ALA A 565 -12.33 13.03 12.05
N GLN A 566 -12.58 13.24 13.34
CA GLN A 566 -12.05 14.42 14.03
C GLN A 566 -10.54 14.30 14.22
N VAL A 567 -9.85 15.43 14.15
CA VAL A 567 -8.39 15.51 14.30
C VAL A 567 -8.03 16.55 15.34
N HIS A 568 -7.11 16.20 16.24
CA HIS A 568 -6.64 17.05 17.32
C HIS A 568 -5.12 17.16 17.29
N TYR A 569 -4.59 18.33 17.65
CA TYR A 569 -3.16 18.63 17.67
C TYR A 569 -2.78 19.15 19.04
N GLY A 570 -1.87 18.46 19.74
CA GLY A 570 -1.36 18.81 21.05
C GLY A 570 0.12 19.18 20.99
N LEU A 571 0.48 20.28 21.67
CA LEU A 571 1.87 20.54 22.05
C LEU A 571 2.16 19.75 23.34
N ILE A 572 3.35 19.14 23.42
CA ILE A 572 3.82 18.47 24.63
C ILE A 572 4.27 19.53 25.65
N PRO A 573 3.85 19.46 26.92
CA PRO A 573 4.36 20.34 27.98
C PRO A 573 5.87 20.16 28.17
N GLU A 574 6.60 21.25 28.38
CA GLU A 574 8.08 21.26 28.44
C GLU A 574 8.59 20.36 29.57
N GLU A 575 7.91 20.30 30.71
CA GLU A 575 8.18 19.42 31.85
C GLU A 575 8.13 17.91 31.52
N HIS A 576 7.42 17.54 30.44
CA HIS A 576 7.32 16.17 29.95
C HIS A 576 8.35 15.84 28.86
N TRP A 577 9.02 16.84 28.28
CA TRP A 577 10.05 16.69 27.23
C TRP A 577 11.39 17.35 27.59
N SER A 578 11.71 17.42 28.89
CA SER A 578 12.95 17.99 29.42
C SER A 578 13.66 16.99 30.36
N TYR A 579 14.86 17.36 30.80
CA TYR A 579 15.54 16.69 31.91
C TYR A 579 14.89 17.10 33.25
N PRO A 580 14.46 16.15 34.09
CA PRO A 580 14.06 16.47 35.45
C PRO A 580 15.28 16.76 36.34
N ASP A 581 15.09 17.57 37.39
CA ASP A 581 16.13 18.15 38.26
C ASP A 581 17.14 17.17 38.90
N TRP A 582 16.83 15.87 38.91
CA TRP A 582 17.71 14.81 39.46
C TRP A 582 18.61 14.14 38.42
N ILE A 583 18.62 14.62 37.17
CA ILE A 583 19.50 14.12 36.12
C ILE A 583 20.72 15.03 35.96
N ASP A 584 21.89 14.44 36.16
CA ASP A 584 23.18 15.03 35.81
C ASP A 584 23.30 15.03 34.27
N GLN A 585 23.22 16.22 33.66
CA GLN A 585 23.20 16.38 32.20
C GLN A 585 24.59 16.17 31.58
N ASP A 586 25.67 16.46 32.31
CA ASP A 586 27.04 16.22 31.85
C ASP A 586 27.33 14.71 31.84
N TYR A 587 26.94 13.99 32.89
CA TYR A 587 27.03 12.52 32.90
C TYR A 587 26.09 11.87 31.88
N ALA A 588 24.87 12.40 31.70
CA ALA A 588 23.98 11.93 30.64
C ALA A 588 24.54 12.19 29.22
N ALA A 589 25.41 13.17 29.03
CA ALA A 589 26.13 13.38 27.77
C ALA A 589 27.28 12.37 27.60
N GLU A 590 28.04 12.07 28.65
CA GLU A 590 29.07 11.01 28.65
C GLU A 590 28.45 9.63 28.32
N CYS A 591 27.32 9.29 28.95
CA CYS A 591 26.57 8.07 28.66
C CYS A 591 26.10 7.97 27.20
N ARG A 592 25.72 9.09 26.58
CA ARG A 592 25.36 9.13 25.15
C ARG A 592 26.55 8.86 24.24
N GLN A 593 27.67 9.55 24.47
CA GLN A 593 28.90 9.35 23.68
C GLN A 593 29.37 7.89 23.78
N ASN A 594 29.40 7.31 24.98
CA ASN A 594 29.83 5.93 25.20
C ASN A 594 28.95 4.90 24.45
N LEU A 595 27.63 5.13 24.39
CA LEU A 595 26.71 4.27 23.62
C LEU A 595 26.80 4.51 22.10
N GLU A 596 27.17 5.72 21.66
CA GLU A 596 27.45 6.03 20.25
C GLU A 596 28.76 5.39 19.78
N ASP A 597 29.82 5.46 20.58
CA ASP A 597 31.13 4.81 20.33
C ASP A 597 30.99 3.27 20.25
N GLN A 598 30.06 2.70 21.02
CA GLN A 598 29.67 1.28 20.95
C GLN A 598 28.77 0.92 19.75
N ASN A 599 28.43 1.88 18.89
CA ASN A 599 27.52 1.73 17.75
C ASN A 599 26.11 1.22 18.13
N VAL A 600 25.64 1.53 19.35
CA VAL A 600 24.28 1.18 19.79
C VAL A 600 23.27 2.05 19.04
N ALA A 601 22.20 1.45 18.52
CA ALA A 601 21.15 2.17 17.80
C ALA A 601 20.53 3.28 18.67
N TYR A 602 20.56 4.51 18.14
CA TYR A 602 20.21 5.77 18.84
C TYR A 602 21.06 6.08 20.09
N GLY A 603 22.25 5.48 20.23
CA GLY A 603 23.16 5.62 21.37
C GLY A 603 23.45 7.06 21.75
N GLY A 604 23.86 7.88 20.79
CA GLY A 604 24.10 9.33 20.95
C GLY A 604 22.84 10.22 21.01
N SER A 605 21.65 9.67 20.72
CA SER A 605 20.45 10.50 20.53
C SER A 605 19.81 10.91 21.86
N GLU A 606 19.88 12.21 22.14
CA GLU A 606 19.20 12.86 23.26
C GLU A 606 17.68 12.90 23.06
N SER A 607 17.20 13.35 21.90
CA SER A 607 15.76 13.46 21.65
C SER A 607 15.03 12.11 21.64
N TYR A 608 15.72 11.02 21.30
CA TYR A 608 15.18 9.66 21.41
C TYR A 608 14.92 9.24 22.86
N ARG A 609 15.71 9.74 23.82
CA ARG A 609 15.53 9.46 25.25
C ARG A 609 14.35 10.24 25.85
N HIS A 610 14.17 11.50 25.45
CA HIS A 610 12.96 12.25 25.77
C HIS A 610 11.71 11.57 25.16
N MET A 611 11.80 11.05 23.92
CA MET A 611 10.75 10.25 23.29
C MET A 611 10.40 9.00 24.11
N CYS A 612 11.38 8.14 24.44
CA CYS A 612 11.14 6.94 25.24
C CYS A 612 10.58 7.26 26.64
N ARG A 613 11.06 8.31 27.31
CA ARG A 613 10.51 8.79 28.59
C ARG A 613 9.07 9.28 28.44
N TYR A 614 8.77 10.02 27.37
CA TYR A 614 7.45 10.56 27.09
C TYR A 614 6.40 9.46 26.82
N GLN A 615 6.75 8.49 25.96
CA GLN A 615 5.93 7.31 25.72
C GLN A 615 5.78 6.48 27.01
N SER A 616 6.85 6.29 27.80
CA SER A 616 6.80 5.49 29.02
C SER A 616 5.84 6.00 30.11
N GLY A 617 5.55 7.31 30.18
CA GLY A 617 4.86 7.86 31.35
C GLY A 617 4.06 9.15 31.20
N PHE A 618 4.12 9.87 30.07
CA PHE A 618 3.51 11.19 29.93
C PHE A 618 2.45 11.31 28.83
N PHE A 619 2.57 10.60 27.70
CA PHE A 619 1.58 10.74 26.61
C PHE A 619 0.16 10.35 27.05
N MET A 620 0.02 9.27 27.83
CA MET A 620 -1.26 8.83 28.38
C MET A 620 -1.89 9.86 29.32
N MET A 621 -1.09 10.77 29.89
CA MET A 621 -1.52 11.86 30.78
C MET A 621 -1.83 13.17 30.03
N HIS A 622 -1.63 13.23 28.70
CA HIS A 622 -1.93 14.43 27.92
C HIS A 622 -3.44 14.73 27.89
N PRO A 623 -3.88 16.00 28.04
CA PRO A 623 -5.30 16.34 28.15
C PRO A 623 -6.18 15.92 26.95
N LEU A 624 -5.62 15.74 25.75
CA LEU A 624 -6.39 15.25 24.59
C LEU A 624 -6.85 13.80 24.74
N LEU A 625 -6.26 13.03 25.65
CA LEU A 625 -6.67 11.66 25.98
C LEU A 625 -7.68 11.61 27.14
N ASP A 626 -8.08 12.76 27.70
CA ASP A 626 -9.06 12.81 28.79
C ASP A 626 -10.45 12.35 28.34
N GLY A 627 -11.01 11.40 29.10
CA GLY A 627 -12.29 10.80 28.79
C GLY A 627 -12.23 9.65 27.79
N LEU A 628 -11.08 9.31 27.21
CA LEU A 628 -10.89 8.08 26.44
C LEU A 628 -10.84 6.85 27.36
N ASP A 629 -11.39 5.73 26.88
CA ASP A 629 -11.31 4.43 27.54
C ASP A 629 -10.09 3.62 27.01
N TYR A 630 -9.73 3.84 25.74
CA TYR A 630 -8.64 3.18 25.00
C TYR A 630 -7.91 4.14 24.05
N TYR A 631 -6.69 3.79 23.66
CA TYR A 631 -5.95 4.42 22.57
C TYR A 631 -5.34 3.34 21.66
N TRP A 632 -4.99 3.72 20.43
CA TRP A 632 -4.19 2.92 19.50
C TRP A 632 -3.00 3.77 19.06
N ARG A 633 -1.78 3.37 19.41
CA ARG A 633 -0.56 4.04 18.96
C ARG A 633 -0.27 3.73 17.49
N VAL A 634 0.07 4.77 16.73
CA VAL A 634 0.46 4.67 15.32
C VAL A 634 1.67 5.58 15.10
N GLU A 635 2.76 5.04 14.57
CA GLU A 635 3.98 5.81 14.23
C GLU A 635 3.99 6.23 12.75
N PRO A 636 4.81 7.22 12.35
CA PRO A 636 5.12 7.49 10.95
C PRO A 636 5.84 6.31 10.27
N GLY A 637 5.61 6.12 8.97
CA GLY A 637 6.27 5.10 8.14
C GLY A 637 5.65 3.70 8.16
N VAL A 638 4.63 3.43 8.99
CA VAL A 638 4.04 2.09 9.12
C VAL A 638 3.15 1.70 7.94
N LYS A 639 2.97 0.39 7.74
CA LYS A 639 2.02 -0.18 6.76
C LYS A 639 1.06 -1.15 7.43
N PHE A 640 -0.19 -1.17 6.95
CA PHE A 640 -1.23 -2.13 7.35
C PHE A 640 -1.55 -3.04 6.16
N SER A 641 -1.14 -4.31 6.27
CA SER A 641 -1.08 -5.23 5.14
C SER A 641 -2.41 -5.93 4.83
N CYS A 642 -3.36 -5.95 5.78
CA CYS A 642 -4.68 -6.61 5.69
C CYS A 642 -5.84 -5.62 5.82
N ASP A 643 -6.99 -5.93 5.22
CA ASP A 643 -8.27 -5.24 5.47
C ASP A 643 -8.84 -5.68 6.84
N MET A 644 -9.34 -4.74 7.66
CA MET A 644 -9.92 -5.00 8.98
C MET A 644 -11.43 -4.75 8.98
N ASP A 645 -12.24 -5.80 9.04
CA ASP A 645 -13.71 -5.67 8.96
C ASP A 645 -14.42 -5.44 10.30
N TYR A 646 -13.77 -5.76 11.42
CA TYR A 646 -14.30 -5.53 12.78
C TYR A 646 -13.73 -4.24 13.41
N ASP A 647 -14.29 -3.83 14.56
CA ASP A 647 -13.91 -2.69 15.41
C ASP A 647 -12.95 -3.13 16.53
N PRO A 648 -11.61 -2.93 16.45
CA PRO A 648 -10.66 -3.41 17.46
C PRO A 648 -10.85 -2.74 18.83
N PHE A 649 -11.28 -1.48 18.88
CA PHE A 649 -11.63 -0.84 20.15
C PHE A 649 -12.84 -1.52 20.80
N ARG A 650 -13.82 -2.01 20.00
CA ARG A 650 -14.92 -2.84 20.52
C ARG A 650 -14.45 -4.21 20.97
N VAL A 651 -13.51 -4.86 20.26
CA VAL A 651 -12.86 -6.09 20.75
C VAL A 651 -12.28 -5.87 22.14
N MET A 652 -11.57 -4.75 22.33
CA MET A 652 -10.96 -4.42 23.62
C MET A 652 -12.02 -4.23 24.72
N GLN A 653 -13.14 -3.56 24.42
CA GLN A 653 -14.24 -3.38 25.39
C GLN A 653 -15.02 -4.68 25.69
N GLU A 654 -15.53 -5.39 24.68
CA GLU A 654 -16.39 -6.57 24.84
C GLU A 654 -15.68 -7.75 25.52
N ARG A 655 -14.34 -7.81 25.42
CA ARG A 655 -13.50 -8.83 26.05
C ARG A 655 -12.81 -8.36 27.34
N ASP A 656 -13.09 -7.13 27.80
CA ASP A 656 -12.44 -6.46 28.94
C ASP A 656 -10.90 -6.52 28.89
N LEU A 657 -10.32 -6.33 27.70
CA LEU A 657 -8.86 -6.31 27.49
C LEU A 657 -8.24 -5.01 28.03
N LYS A 658 -6.91 -5.03 28.18
CA LYS A 658 -6.12 -3.93 28.74
C LYS A 658 -4.91 -3.57 27.89
N TYR A 659 -4.34 -4.54 27.17
CA TYR A 659 -3.22 -4.34 26.25
C TYR A 659 -3.34 -5.26 25.03
N GLY A 660 -2.90 -4.80 23.86
CA GLY A 660 -2.95 -5.55 22.61
C GLY A 660 -1.85 -5.13 21.63
N PHE A 661 -1.20 -6.10 21.01
CA PHE A 661 0.02 -5.92 20.19
C PHE A 661 -0.02 -6.77 18.90
N THR A 662 0.91 -6.52 17.98
CA THR A 662 1.17 -7.36 16.78
C THR A 662 2.53 -8.05 16.84
N ILE A 663 3.62 -7.33 17.15
CA ILE A 663 4.99 -7.86 17.19
C ILE A 663 5.51 -7.96 18.63
N ALA A 664 6.27 -9.01 18.95
CA ALA A 664 7.03 -9.14 20.19
C ALA A 664 8.46 -9.62 19.91
N LEU A 665 9.47 -8.97 20.49
CA LEU A 665 10.89 -9.16 20.17
C LEU A 665 11.82 -8.99 21.38
N ARG A 666 13.10 -9.32 21.25
CA ARG A 666 14.14 -9.16 22.29
C ARG A 666 14.83 -7.80 22.20
N GLU A 667 14.88 -7.06 23.31
CA GLU A 667 15.66 -5.82 23.42
C GLU A 667 17.17 -6.11 23.51
N TYR A 668 18.00 -5.17 23.09
CA TYR A 668 19.46 -5.24 23.24
C TYR A 668 19.86 -4.98 24.70
N GLU A 669 20.46 -5.96 25.38
CA GLU A 669 20.81 -5.90 26.80
C GLU A 669 21.63 -4.65 27.19
N SER A 670 22.53 -4.20 26.30
CA SER A 670 23.36 -2.99 26.47
C SER A 670 22.58 -1.68 26.63
N THR A 671 21.29 -1.67 26.29
CA THR A 671 20.42 -0.48 26.34
C THR A 671 19.64 -0.36 27.66
N ILE A 672 19.57 -1.46 28.42
CA ILE A 672 18.75 -1.63 29.63
C ILE A 672 19.45 -2.40 30.79
N PRO A 673 20.79 -2.37 30.96
CA PRO A 673 21.50 -3.27 31.87
C PRO A 673 21.07 -3.18 33.34
N SER A 674 20.48 -2.07 33.81
CA SER A 674 19.94 -1.99 35.18
C SER A 674 18.40 -2.06 35.29
N LEU A 675 17.66 -1.99 34.18
CA LEU A 675 16.18 -1.92 34.17
C LEU A 675 15.52 -3.05 34.98
N TRP A 676 16.00 -4.29 34.82
CA TRP A 676 15.45 -5.43 35.54
C TRP A 676 15.70 -5.37 37.06
N LYS A 677 16.90 -4.97 37.46
CA LYS A 677 17.28 -4.79 38.87
C LYS A 677 16.38 -3.75 39.54
N HIS A 678 16.20 -2.59 38.90
CA HIS A 678 15.32 -1.54 39.41
C HIS A 678 13.85 -1.98 39.43
N THR A 679 13.39 -2.72 38.42
CA THR A 679 12.05 -3.35 38.40
C THR A 679 11.83 -4.31 39.57
N ILE A 680 12.78 -5.19 39.85
CA ILE A 680 12.70 -6.14 40.97
C ILE A 680 12.73 -5.40 42.31
N ASP A 681 13.49 -4.30 42.44
CA ASP A 681 13.48 -3.47 43.65
C ASP A 681 12.19 -2.66 43.82
N PHE A 682 11.53 -2.25 42.74
CA PHE A 682 10.15 -1.73 42.80
C PHE A 682 9.16 -2.80 43.27
N ALA A 683 9.19 -4.00 42.67
CA ALA A 683 8.28 -5.09 42.99
C ALA A 683 8.38 -5.55 44.47
N LYS A 684 9.57 -5.49 45.08
CA LYS A 684 9.78 -5.70 46.52
C LYS A 684 9.14 -4.62 47.40
N LYS A 685 9.17 -3.35 46.95
CA LYS A 685 8.67 -2.19 47.70
C LYS A 685 7.16 -1.98 47.55
N HIS A 686 6.59 -2.37 46.41
CA HIS A 686 5.19 -2.15 46.06
C HIS A 686 4.46 -3.45 45.66
N PRO A 687 4.51 -4.52 46.48
CA PRO A 687 3.93 -5.83 46.13
C PRO A 687 2.41 -5.78 45.90
N GLN A 688 1.71 -4.75 46.41
CA GLN A 688 0.28 -4.54 46.19
C GLN A 688 -0.10 -4.24 44.72
N TYR A 689 0.86 -3.85 43.88
CA TYR A 689 0.64 -3.64 42.44
C TYR A 689 1.07 -4.83 41.59
N ILE A 690 1.71 -5.85 42.17
CA ILE A 690 2.29 -6.97 41.44
C ILE A 690 1.32 -8.14 41.43
N TYR A 691 0.94 -8.59 40.24
CA TYR A 691 0.13 -9.77 40.04
C TYR A 691 0.89 -11.02 40.53
N PRO A 692 0.34 -11.81 41.48
CA PRO A 692 1.14 -12.85 42.15
C PRO A 692 1.64 -13.94 41.17
N ARG A 693 2.97 -14.02 41.00
CA ARG A 693 3.66 -14.96 40.08
C ARG A 693 3.32 -16.44 40.27
N THR A 694 2.75 -16.80 41.43
CA THR A 694 2.32 -18.17 41.77
C THR A 694 0.96 -18.54 41.15
N ARG A 695 0.28 -17.62 40.47
CA ARG A 695 -1.01 -17.89 39.81
C ARG A 695 -0.83 -18.47 38.40
N PRO A 696 -1.69 -19.41 37.97
CA PRO A 696 -1.60 -20.02 36.64
C PRO A 696 -1.94 -19.06 35.49
N ASP A 697 -2.60 -17.93 35.79
CA ASP A 697 -2.92 -16.84 34.87
C ASP A 697 -1.94 -15.65 34.95
N SER A 698 -0.78 -15.83 35.61
CA SER A 698 0.33 -14.87 35.60
C SER A 698 1.01 -14.76 34.22
N LEU A 699 1.52 -13.57 33.92
CA LEU A 699 2.26 -13.26 32.69
C LEU A 699 3.79 -13.19 32.87
N LEU A 700 4.32 -13.40 34.08
CA LEU A 700 5.77 -13.28 34.36
C LEU A 700 6.64 -14.15 33.44
N GLY A 701 6.15 -15.32 33.02
CA GLY A 701 6.85 -16.21 32.10
C GLY A 701 7.17 -15.60 30.73
N LEU A 702 6.46 -14.56 30.30
CA LEU A 702 6.77 -13.81 29.07
C LEU A 702 8.14 -13.13 29.16
N ILE A 703 8.44 -12.54 30.32
CA ILE A 703 9.61 -11.69 30.54
C ILE A 703 10.71 -12.41 31.33
N SER A 704 10.46 -13.60 31.88
CA SER A 704 11.43 -14.32 32.70
C SER A 704 11.21 -15.83 32.70
N GLY A 705 12.16 -16.56 32.12
CA GLY A 705 12.16 -18.04 32.09
C GLY A 705 12.57 -18.71 33.41
N ASP A 706 13.07 -17.96 34.39
CA ASP A 706 13.60 -18.47 35.66
C ASP A 706 12.75 -18.09 36.89
N ASN A 707 11.50 -17.67 36.67
CA ASN A 707 10.56 -17.15 37.68
C ASN A 707 10.92 -15.77 38.26
N GLY A 708 11.81 -15.01 37.63
CA GLY A 708 12.08 -13.61 37.95
C GLY A 708 13.44 -13.34 38.59
N TRP A 709 14.43 -14.22 38.42
CA TRP A 709 15.83 -13.90 38.71
C TRP A 709 16.43 -13.01 37.62
N SER A 710 16.20 -13.33 36.34
CA SER A 710 16.64 -12.54 35.18
C SER A 710 15.49 -12.09 34.27
N TYR A 711 15.74 -11.05 33.47
CA TYR A 711 14.90 -10.64 32.36
C TYR A 711 15.39 -11.34 31.09
N ASN A 712 14.49 -11.97 30.35
CA ASN A 712 14.82 -12.69 29.10
C ASN A 712 14.87 -11.76 27.86
N LEU A 713 14.81 -10.44 28.08
CA LEU A 713 14.79 -9.36 27.09
C LEU A 713 13.50 -9.23 26.25
N CYS A 714 12.52 -10.14 26.41
CA CYS A 714 11.30 -10.15 25.61
C CYS A 714 10.31 -9.04 25.97
N HIS A 715 9.85 -8.32 24.95
CA HIS A 715 8.85 -7.27 25.06
C HIS A 715 7.92 -7.22 23.84
N PHE A 716 6.73 -6.64 24.01
CA PHE A 716 5.83 -6.24 22.93
C PHE A 716 6.35 -4.94 22.30
N TRP A 717 6.35 -4.85 20.97
CA TRP A 717 6.92 -3.72 20.27
C TRP A 717 5.90 -2.57 20.16
N SER A 718 6.08 -1.54 20.98
CA SER A 718 5.07 -0.52 21.31
C SER A 718 4.72 0.47 20.19
N ASN A 719 5.38 0.43 19.03
CA ASN A 719 4.96 1.23 17.88
C ASN A 719 3.57 0.80 17.33
N PHE A 720 3.17 -0.45 17.59
CA PHE A 720 1.78 -0.89 17.62
C PHE A 720 1.40 -1.27 19.04
N GLU A 721 0.51 -0.51 19.65
CA GLU A 721 -0.21 -0.94 20.85
C GLU A 721 -1.65 -0.41 20.83
N ILE A 722 -2.61 -1.28 21.17
CA ILE A 722 -3.99 -0.88 21.49
C ILE A 722 -4.20 -1.18 22.98
N ALA A 723 -4.29 -0.15 23.81
CA ALA A 723 -4.28 -0.32 25.26
C ALA A 723 -5.27 0.59 25.99
N SER A 724 -5.62 0.20 27.22
CA SER A 724 -6.59 0.92 28.03
C SER A 724 -5.92 2.11 28.73
N VAL A 725 -6.45 3.31 28.48
CA VAL A 725 -6.00 4.54 29.14
C VAL A 725 -6.12 4.40 30.67
N LYS A 726 -7.15 3.69 31.16
CA LYS A 726 -7.34 3.38 32.59
C LYS A 726 -6.22 2.52 33.19
N PHE A 727 -5.57 1.66 32.40
CA PHE A 727 -4.43 0.87 32.87
C PHE A 727 -3.15 1.72 32.94
N MET A 728 -2.83 2.46 31.87
CA MET A 728 -1.64 3.32 31.81
C MET A 728 -1.72 4.51 32.80
N ARG A 729 -2.92 4.97 33.15
CA ARG A 729 -3.18 5.96 34.22
C ARG A 729 -3.38 5.33 35.62
N SER A 730 -3.23 4.01 35.78
CA SER A 730 -3.43 3.36 37.08
C SER A 730 -2.35 3.74 38.10
N GLU A 731 -2.70 3.74 39.38
CA GLU A 731 -1.75 4.06 40.47
C GLU A 731 -0.52 3.13 40.45
N GLY A 732 -0.70 1.84 40.11
CA GLY A 732 0.39 0.87 39.99
C GLY A 732 1.36 1.21 38.86
N TYR A 733 0.84 1.43 37.64
CA TYR A 733 1.64 1.83 36.49
C TYR A 733 2.36 3.16 36.76
N GLN A 734 1.63 4.17 37.22
CA GLN A 734 2.17 5.51 37.48
C GLN A 734 3.18 5.53 38.64
N SER A 735 3.06 4.62 39.62
CA SER A 735 4.10 4.42 40.65
C SER A 735 5.35 3.75 40.07
N TYR A 736 5.20 2.79 39.16
CA TYR A 736 6.31 2.11 38.50
C TYR A 736 7.10 3.06 37.58
N PHE A 737 6.41 3.81 36.72
CA PHE A 737 7.05 4.82 35.88
C PHE A 737 7.82 5.85 36.72
N LYS A 738 7.18 6.45 37.74
CA LYS A 738 7.84 7.46 38.61
C LYS A 738 9.03 6.87 39.36
N TYR A 739 8.96 5.59 39.75
CA TYR A 739 10.13 4.91 40.31
C TYR A 739 11.26 4.83 39.28
N LEU A 740 11.01 4.31 38.08
CA LEU A 740 12.01 4.20 37.01
C LEU A 740 12.63 5.57 36.63
N ASP A 741 11.79 6.59 36.46
CA ASP A 741 12.22 7.96 36.12
C ASP A 741 13.18 8.52 37.17
N SER A 742 12.93 8.25 38.46
CA SER A 742 13.82 8.61 39.57
C SER A 742 15.15 7.83 39.63
N GLN A 743 15.33 6.78 38.82
CA GLN A 743 16.61 6.07 38.69
C GLN A 743 17.45 6.59 37.51
N GLY A 744 16.87 7.40 36.63
CA GLY A 744 17.56 8.07 35.53
C GLY A 744 17.99 7.20 34.34
N GLY A 745 17.62 5.91 34.29
CA GLY A 745 18.02 4.99 33.21
C GLY A 745 17.49 5.35 31.81
N PHE A 746 16.44 6.18 31.72
CA PHE A 746 16.05 6.81 30.45
C PHE A 746 17.16 7.70 29.85
N PHE A 747 18.02 8.27 30.70
CA PHE A 747 19.08 9.21 30.30
C PHE A 747 20.49 8.62 30.41
N TYR A 748 20.78 7.90 31.50
CA TYR A 748 22.09 7.26 31.73
C TYR A 748 22.28 5.93 30.97
N GLU A 749 21.20 5.27 30.58
CA GLU A 749 21.21 4.10 29.68
C GLU A 749 20.46 4.48 28.38
N ARG A 750 19.64 3.60 27.81
CA ARG A 750 18.75 3.91 26.68
C ARG A 750 17.42 3.14 26.81
N TRP A 751 16.79 3.23 27.99
CA TRP A 751 15.53 2.52 28.30
C TRP A 751 14.43 2.90 27.31
N GLY A 752 14.02 1.95 26.47
CA GLY A 752 12.86 2.09 25.61
C GLY A 752 11.54 2.00 26.38
N ASP A 753 10.50 2.65 25.88
CA ASP A 753 9.13 2.49 26.38
C ASP A 753 8.59 1.07 26.16
N ALA A 754 8.97 0.41 25.06
CA ALA A 754 8.52 -0.94 24.71
C ALA A 754 8.81 -1.99 25.81
N PRO A 755 10.05 -2.14 26.34
CA PRO A 755 10.29 -3.01 27.49
C PRO A 755 9.63 -2.50 28.79
N VAL A 756 9.53 -1.18 29.03
CA VAL A 756 8.87 -0.63 30.23
C VAL A 756 7.37 -0.97 30.26
N HIS A 757 6.66 -0.75 29.15
CA HIS A 757 5.25 -1.12 28.97
C HIS A 757 5.07 -2.64 29.15
N SER A 758 5.92 -3.43 28.52
CA SER A 758 5.82 -4.91 28.53
C SER A 758 6.09 -5.52 29.91
N ILE A 759 7.06 -5.00 30.64
CA ILE A 759 7.33 -5.40 32.02
C ILE A 759 6.16 -5.01 32.92
N ALA A 760 5.59 -3.81 32.78
CA ALA A 760 4.41 -3.40 33.54
C ALA A 760 3.19 -4.29 33.23
N VAL A 761 2.94 -4.61 31.96
CA VAL A 761 1.89 -5.56 31.53
C VAL A 761 2.11 -6.94 32.17
N ALA A 762 3.31 -7.50 32.05
CA ALA A 762 3.60 -8.85 32.55
C ALA A 762 3.63 -8.96 34.08
N LEU A 763 3.89 -7.85 34.79
CA LEU A 763 3.88 -7.80 36.26
C LEU A 763 2.54 -7.37 36.86
N MET A 764 1.66 -6.66 36.15
CA MET A 764 0.42 -6.11 36.72
C MET A 764 -0.87 -6.74 36.17
N LEU A 765 -0.82 -7.42 35.01
CA LEU A 765 -1.98 -8.01 34.34
C LEU A 765 -1.95 -9.54 34.33
N LYS A 766 -3.08 -10.13 33.95
CA LYS A 766 -3.31 -11.57 33.79
C LYS A 766 -3.52 -11.97 32.33
N LYS A 767 -3.35 -13.26 32.01
CA LYS A 767 -3.51 -13.84 30.66
C LYS A 767 -4.84 -13.53 29.95
N SER A 768 -5.91 -13.17 30.67
CA SER A 768 -7.18 -12.76 30.04
C SER A 768 -7.17 -11.34 29.48
N ASP A 769 -6.21 -10.51 29.89
CA ASP A 769 -6.27 -9.04 29.73
C ASP A 769 -5.37 -8.55 28.58
N VAL A 770 -4.59 -9.46 28.00
CA VAL A 770 -3.63 -9.21 26.92
C VAL A 770 -4.06 -9.98 25.67
N HIS A 771 -3.99 -9.31 24.53
CA HIS A 771 -4.38 -9.86 23.24
C HIS A 771 -3.25 -9.73 22.20
N TRP A 772 -3.15 -10.71 21.31
CA TRP A 772 -2.30 -10.63 20.14
C TRP A 772 -3.19 -10.48 18.91
N PHE A 773 -3.06 -9.39 18.18
CA PHE A 773 -3.86 -9.08 16.99
C PHE A 773 -3.28 -9.77 15.74
N TYR A 774 -3.25 -11.11 15.78
CA TYR A 774 -2.73 -11.98 14.72
C TYR A 774 -3.35 -11.76 13.33
N ASP A 775 -4.53 -11.14 13.26
CA ASP A 775 -5.23 -10.80 12.01
C ASP A 775 -4.96 -9.38 11.49
N ILE A 776 -4.25 -8.53 12.24
CA ILE A 776 -3.87 -7.17 11.83
C ILE A 776 -2.43 -7.17 11.31
N GLY A 777 -2.27 -7.63 10.06
CA GLY A 777 -0.97 -7.60 9.38
C GLY A 777 -0.37 -6.18 9.36
N TYR A 778 0.85 -6.03 9.83
CA TYR A 778 1.46 -4.76 10.20
C TYR A 778 2.97 -4.76 9.92
N LYS A 779 3.53 -3.64 9.47
CA LYS A 779 4.97 -3.48 9.22
C LYS A 779 5.48 -2.13 9.69
N HIS A 780 6.67 -2.13 10.31
CA HIS A 780 7.45 -0.96 10.66
C HIS A 780 8.94 -1.30 10.40
N ASP A 781 9.63 -0.45 9.64
CA ASP A 781 10.98 -0.71 9.10
C ASP A 781 11.13 -2.12 8.49
N PHE A 782 12.06 -2.92 9.03
CA PHE A 782 12.38 -4.27 8.58
C PHE A 782 11.44 -5.34 9.16
N PHE A 783 10.79 -5.07 10.29
CA PHE A 783 9.97 -6.06 11.00
C PHE A 783 8.52 -6.03 10.48
N GLU A 784 8.06 -7.18 10.00
CA GLU A 784 6.71 -7.40 9.49
C GLU A 784 6.03 -8.51 10.27
N HIS A 785 4.77 -8.30 10.62
CA HIS A 785 3.84 -9.32 11.10
C HIS A 785 2.83 -9.58 9.99
N CYS A 786 2.82 -10.79 9.44
CA CYS A 786 1.88 -11.21 8.41
C CYS A 786 1.10 -12.47 8.88
N PRO A 787 -0.25 -12.48 8.83
CA PRO A 787 -1.03 -13.62 9.28
C PRO A 787 -0.74 -14.86 8.41
N THR A 788 -0.20 -15.93 8.99
CA THR A 788 0.26 -17.11 8.24
C THR A 788 -0.83 -18.11 7.81
N GLU A 789 -2.06 -18.00 8.34
CA GLU A 789 -3.16 -18.91 8.00
C GLU A 789 -3.80 -18.59 6.62
N GLN A 790 -3.67 -19.53 5.68
CA GLN A 790 -4.17 -19.48 4.28
C GLN A 790 -5.60 -18.92 4.15
N LYS A 791 -6.52 -19.26 5.07
CA LYS A 791 -7.92 -18.78 5.03
C LYS A 791 -8.07 -17.28 5.32
N TRP A 792 -7.18 -16.66 6.10
CA TRP A 792 -7.27 -15.24 6.47
C TRP A 792 -6.45 -14.33 5.55
N LEU A 793 -5.31 -14.81 5.02
CA LEU A 793 -4.63 -14.16 3.87
C LEU A 793 -5.59 -13.95 2.69
N VAL A 794 -6.50 -14.91 2.52
CA VAL A 794 -7.63 -14.92 1.59
C VAL A 794 -8.73 -13.93 2.01
N ASN A 795 -9.28 -14.05 3.23
CA ASN A 795 -10.49 -13.32 3.63
C ASN A 795 -10.22 -11.85 4.01
N SER A 796 -9.17 -11.59 4.77
CA SER A 796 -8.69 -10.24 5.13
C SER A 796 -7.88 -9.57 4.01
N LYS A 797 -7.82 -10.19 2.81
CA LYS A 797 -7.15 -9.69 1.60
C LYS A 797 -5.69 -9.23 1.81
N CYS A 798 -4.98 -9.85 2.75
CA CYS A 798 -3.63 -9.47 3.13
C CYS A 798 -2.66 -9.55 1.94
N TYR A 799 -1.94 -8.48 1.63
CA TYR A 799 -0.97 -8.49 0.52
C TYR A 799 0.46 -8.89 0.93
N CYS A 800 0.77 -8.92 2.23
CA CYS A 800 2.07 -9.33 2.75
C CYS A 800 2.39 -10.81 2.47
N ASP A 801 3.66 -11.15 2.55
CA ASP A 801 4.16 -12.53 2.47
C ASP A 801 4.17 -13.17 3.87
N PRO A 802 3.50 -14.31 4.09
CA PRO A 802 3.63 -15.10 5.33
C PRO A 802 5.08 -15.44 5.69
N GLY A 803 5.94 -15.64 4.68
CA GLY A 803 7.35 -15.97 4.83
C GLY A 803 8.21 -14.83 5.38
N THR A 804 7.74 -13.57 5.32
CA THR A 804 8.42 -12.43 5.96
C THR A 804 7.94 -12.14 7.37
N SER A 805 7.03 -12.95 7.94
CA SER A 805 6.53 -12.69 9.30
C SER A 805 7.57 -13.00 10.37
N PHE A 806 7.95 -11.98 11.13
CA PHE A 806 8.91 -12.03 12.24
C PHE A 806 8.41 -12.88 13.43
N ASP A 807 7.15 -13.31 13.45
CA ASP A 807 6.58 -14.15 14.51
C ASP A 807 7.33 -15.46 14.79
N PHE A 808 8.11 -15.94 13.82
CA PHE A 808 8.84 -17.21 13.87
C PHE A 808 10.37 -17.05 13.81
N ASP A 809 10.88 -15.81 13.83
CA ASP A 809 12.31 -15.51 13.87
C ASP A 809 12.95 -15.86 15.24
N PRO A 810 14.23 -16.27 15.34
CA PRO A 810 14.89 -16.54 16.62
C PRO A 810 14.96 -15.35 17.61
N GLY A 811 14.92 -14.11 17.10
CA GLY A 811 14.80 -12.89 17.90
C GLY A 811 13.38 -12.58 18.39
N SER A 812 12.39 -13.35 17.93
CA SER A 812 10.98 -13.18 18.27
C SER A 812 10.64 -13.71 19.66
N CYS A 813 9.64 -13.08 20.27
CA CYS A 813 9.04 -13.50 21.53
C CYS A 813 7.56 -13.93 21.37
N THR A 814 7.01 -13.87 20.16
CA THR A 814 5.69 -14.42 19.82
C THR A 814 5.55 -15.91 20.18
N PRO A 815 6.53 -16.81 19.94
CA PRO A 815 6.41 -18.21 20.31
C PRO A 815 6.30 -18.41 21.83
N LEU A 816 7.14 -17.70 22.61
CA LEU A 816 7.09 -17.72 24.08
C LEU A 816 5.76 -17.15 24.61
N PHE A 817 5.19 -16.16 23.92
CA PHE A 817 3.85 -15.66 24.25
C PHE A 817 2.77 -16.73 24.07
N LEU A 818 2.81 -17.49 22.97
CA LEU A 818 1.86 -18.59 22.73
C LEU A 818 1.99 -19.71 23.77
N ASP A 819 3.22 -20.11 24.10
CA ASP A 819 3.51 -21.11 25.15
C ASP A 819 2.99 -20.67 26.52
N VAL A 820 3.29 -19.43 26.94
CA VAL A 820 2.83 -18.89 28.23
C VAL A 820 1.31 -18.73 28.24
N MET A 821 0.68 -18.42 27.10
CA MET A 821 -0.77 -18.23 26.99
C MET A 821 -1.57 -19.54 26.88
N ASP A 822 -0.91 -20.69 26.70
CA ASP A 822 -1.53 -22.01 26.46
C ASP A 822 -2.51 -21.98 25.25
N LYS A 823 -2.03 -21.40 24.14
CA LYS A 823 -2.85 -21.09 22.95
C LYS A 823 -2.09 -21.21 21.64
N SER A 824 -2.78 -21.67 20.61
CA SER A 824 -2.40 -21.51 19.21
C SER A 824 -2.65 -20.09 18.69
N ALA A 825 -2.00 -19.69 17.59
CA ALA A 825 -2.34 -18.47 16.84
C ALA A 825 -3.84 -18.41 16.48
N SER A 826 -4.40 -19.55 16.01
CA SER A 826 -5.83 -19.74 15.73
C SER A 826 -6.79 -19.44 16.90
N SER A 827 -6.27 -19.33 18.13
CA SER A 827 -7.06 -18.97 19.32
C SER A 827 -7.27 -17.47 19.52
N PHE A 828 -6.58 -16.61 18.76
CA PHE A 828 -6.66 -15.15 18.88
C PHE A 828 -7.57 -14.48 17.83
N ILE A 829 -7.73 -15.12 16.67
CA ILE A 829 -8.34 -14.58 15.45
C ILE A 829 -9.83 -14.23 15.60
N ILE A 830 -10.26 -13.11 15.01
CA ILE A 830 -11.55 -12.45 15.25
C ILE A 830 -12.44 -12.55 14.01
N THR A 831 -13.06 -13.72 13.83
CA THR A 831 -13.65 -14.12 12.54
C THR A 831 -15.12 -14.53 12.61
N ARG A 832 -15.75 -14.48 11.43
CA ARG A 832 -17.06 -15.06 11.15
C ARG A 832 -16.97 -16.60 11.23
N PRO A 833 -17.75 -17.30 12.07
CA PRO A 833 -17.58 -18.75 12.33
C PRO A 833 -17.96 -19.74 11.22
N ASP A 834 -18.20 -19.25 10.00
CA ASP A 834 -18.91 -20.01 8.96
C ASP A 834 -17.95 -20.74 7.99
N ASP A 835 -16.65 -20.39 7.97
CA ASP A 835 -15.63 -20.99 7.09
C ASP A 835 -14.89 -22.19 7.71
N GLU A 836 -15.47 -22.86 8.72
CA GLU A 836 -15.03 -24.18 9.20
C GLU A 836 -15.70 -25.32 8.40
N VAL A 837 -15.36 -25.37 7.10
CA VAL A 837 -15.50 -26.52 6.18
C VAL A 837 -14.20 -26.65 5.37
#